data_AF-A0A369JF78-F1
#
_entry.id   AF-A0A369JF78-F1
#
_cell.length_a   1.000
_cell.length_b   1.000
_cell.length_c   1.000
_cell.angle_alpha   90.00
_cell.angle_beta   90.00
_cell.angle_gamma   90.00
#
_symmetry.space_group_name_H-M   'P 1'
#
loop_
_entity.id
_entity.type
_entity.pdbx_description
1 polymer ?
#
loop_
_entity_poly.entity_id
_entity_poly.type
_entity_poly.pdbx_seq_one_letter_code
_entity_poly.pdbx_strand_id
1 'polypeptide(L)'
;MPFRSPYNGIHRKLVLAFDIGTTFSGISYSILDPGLVPEIKGVTRFPSQEQVGGDSKIPTIIYYDNTGKVCAAGADAVREGVEDSIEDEGWTKAEWFKLHLRPASSRVTHKLPPLPKKKTVIDVFADFMEYLYTCARTYIQDTHANGGDLWASVQNHIEFVLTHPNGWEGAQQARMRRAAVRAGLVPDTNEGRARVHFVTEGEASLHFCIQNGLTTAAMMKGKGVLIVDAGGGTIDLSAYGQSKSRNKFSFQEVASPQCHFQGSIFVTNHARTFLDVLLKDSKFHEDVGHITKCFDKTTKLRFRNMDEPQYIKFGTARDKDLQLGIRSGQLKLKGADVAKFFGPSIECIVKAVTEQRKCASKPISSIFLVGGFAASDWLFSQLKTSLEPLGLDFCRPDSHVNKAVADGGVSFYIDHFVTARVAKYAYGIGISHHYDETNVEHKKRSSRRYEDASGYELISRGFSIILPKDSQVSETTEFRSPYNYTMKSIESFRNELEIDILCYRGLSEKPEWTDVDTDMYSTLCTVKADVAQFKTTLRPQLGKGSRIYFKLNFEVILSFGLTELTAQLSWKENGEEKRCSAEIVYDYDIIESGFDVEDSAEPDEESETDVDQESAKGFDDEEGSKMETGSEKADKALDKVDQSEKESETVVKKEAENELVKGLGKESMEDLDTASNKDFDKMLEDSEVSNVKGSAKKLDENFDETFKMMVDNEEKDSDIDKDKDCDKAFNEVSIKVSGKAVGDGGDDEFVVI
;
A
#
# COMPACT_ATOMS: atom_id res chain seq x y z
N MET A 1 12.96 15.28 23.74
CA MET A 1 13.02 13.94 23.11
C MET A 1 13.89 13.03 23.98
N PRO A 2 13.80 11.70 23.90
CA PRO A 2 14.89 10.84 24.38
C PRO A 2 16.17 11.16 23.60
N PHE A 3 17.31 11.23 24.28
CA PHE A 3 18.61 11.29 23.61
C PHE A 3 18.99 9.90 23.11
N ARG A 4 19.64 9.82 21.94
CA ARG A 4 20.22 8.56 21.46
C ARG A 4 21.34 8.11 22.39
N SER A 5 21.31 6.83 22.75
CA SER A 5 22.46 6.17 23.38
C SER A 5 23.61 6.04 22.37
N PRO A 6 24.87 6.05 22.82
CA PRO A 6 26.00 5.60 22.00
C PRO A 6 25.79 4.16 21.51
N TYR A 7 26.24 3.88 20.28
CA TYR A 7 26.18 2.54 19.71
C TYR A 7 27.08 1.58 20.48
N ASN A 8 26.52 0.43 20.86
CA ASN A 8 27.11 -0.55 21.79
C ASN A 8 27.74 -1.76 21.08
N GLY A 9 27.70 -1.83 19.75
CA GLY A 9 28.31 -2.91 18.99
C GLY A 9 29.83 -2.84 19.01
N ILE A 10 30.49 -4.00 18.98
CA ILE A 10 31.97 -4.12 19.06
C ILE A 10 32.70 -3.75 17.77
N HIS A 11 31.99 -3.59 16.65
CA HIS A 11 32.52 -3.32 15.32
C HIS A 11 31.71 -2.23 14.64
N ARG A 12 32.39 -1.38 13.87
CA ARG A 12 31.75 -0.35 13.03
C ARG A 12 30.82 -1.01 12.00
N LYS A 13 29.61 -0.48 11.87
CA LYS A 13 28.65 -0.84 10.81
C LYS A 13 28.25 0.40 10.00
N LEU A 14 27.63 0.15 8.85
CA LEU A 14 26.89 1.17 8.08
C LEU A 14 25.43 0.74 8.01
N VAL A 15 24.51 1.66 8.25
CA VAL A 15 23.09 1.49 7.92
C VAL A 15 22.80 2.28 6.65
N LEU A 16 22.16 1.66 5.66
CA LEU A 16 21.63 2.33 4.46
C LEU A 16 20.11 2.13 4.41
N ALA A 17 19.34 3.21 4.45
CA ALA A 17 17.91 3.18 4.18
C ALA A 17 17.63 3.64 2.74
N PHE A 18 16.97 2.78 1.96
CA PHE A 18 16.53 3.10 0.60
C PHE A 18 15.01 3.30 0.62
N ASP A 19 14.60 4.55 0.43
CA ASP A 19 13.23 4.88 0.08
C ASP A 19 13.06 4.81 -1.43
N ILE A 20 12.63 3.65 -1.95
CA ILE A 20 12.32 3.50 -3.37
C ILE A 20 10.85 3.86 -3.55
N GLY A 21 10.54 5.10 -3.90
CA GLY A 21 9.16 5.57 -4.08
C GLY A 21 8.52 5.09 -5.39
N THR A 22 7.32 5.60 -5.72
CA THR A 22 6.70 5.36 -7.04
C THR A 22 7.22 6.33 -8.12
N THR A 23 7.54 7.56 -7.71
CA THR A 23 7.91 8.68 -8.60
C THR A 23 9.27 9.27 -8.28
N PHE A 24 9.67 9.26 -7.00
CA PHE A 24 10.96 9.74 -6.52
C PHE A 24 11.48 8.82 -5.41
N SER A 25 12.79 8.54 -5.45
CA SER A 25 13.51 7.71 -4.49
C SER A 25 14.54 8.52 -3.71
N GLY A 26 14.84 8.14 -2.46
CA GLY A 26 15.83 8.79 -1.59
C GLY A 26 16.70 7.79 -0.85
N ILE A 27 17.86 8.25 -0.35
CA ILE A 27 18.81 7.46 0.43
C ILE A 27 19.20 8.23 1.68
N SER A 28 19.16 7.56 2.83
CA SER A 28 19.79 8.04 4.07
C SER A 28 20.66 6.97 4.69
N TYR A 29 21.64 7.38 5.50
CA TYR A 29 22.61 6.47 6.11
C TYR A 29 22.99 6.88 7.53
N SER A 30 23.59 5.95 8.28
CA SER A 30 24.28 6.22 9.53
C SER A 30 25.50 5.32 9.68
N ILE A 31 26.62 5.90 10.13
CA ILE A 31 27.84 5.16 10.48
C ILE A 31 27.74 4.85 11.97
N LEU A 32 27.63 3.56 12.31
CA LEU A 32 27.50 3.10 13.69
C LEU A 32 28.89 2.83 14.26
N ASP A 33 29.48 3.84 14.90
CA ASP A 33 30.81 3.76 15.51
C ASP A 33 30.75 3.35 16.99
N PRO A 34 31.53 2.34 17.44
CA PRO A 34 31.51 1.86 18.82
C PRO A 34 31.76 3.00 19.84
N GLY A 35 30.79 3.22 20.74
CA GLY A 35 30.86 4.27 21.76
C GLY A 35 30.54 5.69 21.28
N LEU A 36 30.18 5.90 20.01
CA LEU A 36 29.69 7.19 19.50
C LEU A 36 28.16 7.18 19.35
N VAL A 37 27.54 8.36 19.45
CA VAL A 37 26.09 8.54 19.26
C VAL A 37 25.77 8.54 17.76
N PRO A 38 24.86 7.67 17.25
CA PRO A 38 24.53 7.62 15.83
C PRO A 38 23.87 8.89 15.28
N GLU A 39 24.47 9.42 14.21
CA GLU A 39 23.97 10.55 13.43
C GLU A 39 23.37 10.03 12.10
N ILE A 40 22.23 10.58 11.67
CA ILE A 40 21.55 10.17 10.43
C ILE A 40 21.78 11.25 9.37
N LYS A 41 22.12 10.82 8.15
CA LYS A 41 22.51 11.71 7.05
C LYS A 41 21.84 11.27 5.76
N GLY A 42 21.12 12.17 5.09
CA GLY A 42 20.70 11.97 3.72
C GLY A 42 21.88 11.99 2.74
N VAL A 43 21.76 11.28 1.62
CA VAL A 43 22.55 11.53 0.41
C VAL A 43 21.96 12.77 -0.28
N THR A 44 22.80 13.77 -0.56
CA THR A 44 22.37 15.06 -1.12
C THR A 44 23.17 15.51 -2.34
N ARG A 45 23.83 14.55 -3.01
CA ARG A 45 24.48 14.71 -4.31
C ARG A 45 24.46 13.35 -4.99
N PHE A 46 23.85 13.30 -6.17
CA PHE A 46 23.79 12.12 -7.04
C PHE A 46 24.56 12.40 -8.33
N PRO A 47 24.88 11.39 -9.15
CA PRO A 47 25.42 11.60 -10.50
C PRO A 47 24.59 12.59 -11.31
N SER A 48 25.20 13.33 -12.24
CA SER A 48 24.56 14.36 -13.07
C SER A 48 23.87 15.53 -12.33
N GLN A 49 23.91 15.60 -10.99
CA GLN A 49 23.33 16.70 -10.18
C GLN A 49 24.37 17.67 -9.59
N GLU A 50 25.60 17.69 -10.13
CA GLU A 50 26.76 18.37 -9.53
C GLU A 50 26.57 19.88 -9.24
N GLN A 51 25.69 20.56 -9.97
CA GLN A 51 25.40 22.00 -9.79
C GLN A 51 24.10 22.29 -9.01
N VAL A 52 23.30 21.28 -8.68
CA VAL A 52 22.01 21.43 -7.97
C VAL A 52 22.14 20.88 -6.54
N GLY A 53 23.05 21.48 -5.77
CA GLY A 53 23.31 21.06 -4.39
C GLY A 53 22.10 21.29 -3.48
N GLY A 54 21.62 20.21 -2.85
CA GLY A 54 20.60 20.27 -1.80
C GLY A 54 19.37 19.39 -2.03
N ASP A 55 19.10 18.95 -3.27
CA ASP A 55 18.09 17.91 -3.47
C ASP A 55 18.59 16.58 -2.89
N SER A 56 17.63 15.76 -2.48
CA SER A 56 17.79 14.55 -1.68
C SER A 56 16.90 13.41 -2.18
N LYS A 57 16.13 13.67 -3.23
CA LYS A 57 15.44 12.66 -4.00
C LYS A 57 15.78 12.76 -5.48
N ILE A 58 15.70 11.62 -6.14
CA ILE A 58 15.93 11.41 -7.57
C ILE A 58 14.72 10.74 -8.19
N PRO A 59 14.40 10.97 -9.48
CA PRO A 59 13.29 10.29 -10.14
C PRO A 59 13.39 8.77 -10.05
N THR A 60 12.29 8.08 -9.76
CA THR A 60 12.21 6.60 -9.81
C THR A 60 12.01 6.13 -11.25
N ILE A 61 13.00 6.43 -12.09
CA ILE A 61 13.02 6.17 -13.54
C ILE A 61 14.30 5.43 -13.89
N ILE A 62 14.20 4.48 -14.81
CA ILE A 62 15.34 3.76 -15.39
C ILE A 62 15.07 3.46 -16.87
N TYR A 63 16.10 3.57 -17.70
CA TYR A 63 16.08 3.33 -19.15
C TYR A 63 16.96 2.14 -19.50
N TYR A 64 16.50 1.37 -20.49
CA TYR A 64 17.16 0.17 -20.97
C TYR A 64 17.35 0.17 -22.48
N ASP A 65 18.44 -0.41 -22.96
CA ASP A 65 18.59 -0.74 -24.38
C ASP A 65 17.72 -1.96 -24.77
N ASN A 66 17.71 -2.27 -26.08
CA ASN A 66 16.98 -3.40 -26.64
C ASN A 66 17.52 -4.79 -26.19
N THR A 67 18.65 -4.85 -25.47
CA THR A 67 19.16 -6.08 -24.84
C THR A 67 18.65 -6.26 -23.40
N GLY A 68 18.13 -5.20 -22.78
CA GLY A 68 17.75 -5.17 -21.36
C GLY A 68 18.88 -4.72 -20.44
N LYS A 69 19.93 -4.09 -20.95
CA LYS A 69 20.99 -3.48 -20.15
C LYS A 69 20.60 -2.05 -19.74
N VAL A 70 20.96 -1.63 -18.53
CA VAL A 70 20.72 -0.26 -18.03
C VAL A 70 21.55 0.76 -18.82
N CYS A 71 20.90 1.82 -19.28
CA CYS A 71 21.53 2.95 -19.97
C CYS A 71 21.60 4.21 -19.09
N ALA A 72 20.53 4.51 -18.35
CA ALA A 72 20.45 5.63 -17.43
C ALA A 72 19.43 5.33 -16.32
N ALA A 73 19.69 5.78 -15.09
CA ALA A 73 18.77 5.59 -13.95
C ALA A 73 18.80 6.81 -13.04
N GLY A 74 17.74 6.99 -12.23
CA GLY A 74 17.75 7.96 -11.14
C GLY A 74 17.93 9.41 -11.62
N ALA A 75 19.03 10.03 -11.22
CA ALA A 75 19.38 11.38 -11.63
C ALA A 75 19.85 11.44 -13.11
N ASP A 76 20.57 10.42 -13.57
CA ASP A 76 21.05 10.34 -14.96
C ASP A 76 19.90 10.10 -15.95
N ALA A 77 18.77 9.59 -15.48
CA ALA A 77 17.53 9.46 -16.26
C ALA A 77 16.83 10.80 -16.54
N VAL A 78 17.37 11.93 -16.07
CA VAL A 78 16.89 13.30 -16.35
C VAL A 78 18.03 14.29 -16.65
N ARG A 79 19.21 13.80 -17.07
CA ARG A 79 20.31 14.65 -17.55
C ARG A 79 19.96 15.35 -18.87
N GLU A 80 20.63 16.46 -19.17
CA GLU A 80 20.52 17.11 -20.47
C GLU A 80 20.98 16.18 -21.61
N GLY A 81 20.29 16.22 -22.75
CA GLY A 81 20.52 15.31 -23.88
C GLY A 81 20.19 13.84 -23.59
N VAL A 82 19.35 13.53 -22.59
CA VAL A 82 18.84 12.15 -22.41
C VAL A 82 17.74 11.83 -23.40
N GLU A 83 16.88 12.80 -23.74
CA GLU A 83 15.87 12.68 -24.78
C GLU A 83 16.49 12.26 -26.14
N ASP A 84 17.56 12.94 -26.58
CA ASP A 84 18.29 12.60 -27.81
C ASP A 84 18.80 11.15 -27.78
N SER A 85 19.36 10.71 -26.64
CA SER A 85 19.85 9.32 -26.46
C SER A 85 18.73 8.29 -26.52
N ILE A 86 17.52 8.63 -26.06
CA ILE A 86 16.35 7.75 -26.08
C ILE A 86 15.82 7.58 -27.51
N GLU A 87 15.85 8.65 -28.32
CA GLU A 87 15.40 8.62 -29.71
C GLU A 87 16.42 7.94 -30.64
N ASP A 88 17.71 8.26 -30.54
CA ASP A 88 18.77 7.70 -31.39
C ASP A 88 19.04 6.20 -31.12
N GLU A 89 19.02 5.76 -29.86
CA GLU A 89 19.32 4.36 -29.47
C GLU A 89 18.06 3.51 -29.16
N GLY A 90 16.86 4.11 -29.21
CA GLY A 90 15.59 3.42 -28.98
C GLY A 90 15.40 2.89 -27.55
N TRP A 91 15.81 3.65 -26.53
CA TRP A 91 15.78 3.19 -25.13
C TRP A 91 14.35 3.03 -24.58
N THR A 92 14.07 1.88 -23.96
CA THR A 92 12.80 1.62 -23.28
C THR A 92 12.83 2.12 -21.84
N LYS A 93 11.85 2.97 -21.48
CA LYS A 93 11.67 3.51 -20.13
C LYS A 93 10.89 2.56 -19.22
N ALA A 94 11.34 2.39 -17.98
CA ALA A 94 10.51 1.92 -16.87
C ALA A 94 10.26 3.07 -15.88
N GLU A 95 8.99 3.29 -15.53
CA GLU A 95 8.57 4.21 -14.46
C GLU A 95 7.38 3.63 -13.71
N TRP A 96 7.15 4.10 -12.48
CA TRP A 96 6.10 3.61 -11.57
C TRP A 96 6.18 2.10 -11.28
N PHE A 97 7.32 1.46 -11.55
CA PHE A 97 7.52 0.02 -11.44
C PHE A 97 7.27 -0.53 -10.02
N LYS A 98 7.33 0.32 -8.99
CA LYS A 98 6.84 0.02 -7.63
C LYS A 98 5.42 -0.57 -7.63
N LEU A 99 4.52 -0.03 -8.46
CA LEU A 99 3.11 -0.45 -8.49
C LEU A 99 2.88 -1.83 -9.15
N HIS A 100 3.89 -2.42 -9.81
CA HIS A 100 3.84 -3.81 -10.28
C HIS A 100 4.09 -4.84 -9.18
N LEU A 101 4.56 -4.43 -7.99
CA LEU A 101 4.64 -5.31 -6.82
C LEU A 101 3.33 -5.41 -6.02
N ARG A 102 2.35 -4.52 -6.24
CA ARG A 102 1.14 -4.38 -5.41
C ARG A 102 0.42 -5.72 -5.14
N PRO A 103 -0.20 -5.93 -3.96
CA PRO A 103 -1.03 -7.10 -3.70
C PRO A 103 -2.14 -7.26 -4.75
N ALA A 104 -2.41 -8.49 -5.21
CA ALA A 104 -3.36 -8.75 -6.30
C ALA A 104 -4.80 -8.27 -6.00
N SER A 105 -5.19 -8.24 -4.73
CA SER A 105 -6.45 -7.66 -4.23
C SER A 105 -6.57 -6.13 -4.41
N SER A 106 -5.49 -5.45 -4.78
CA SER A 106 -5.44 -3.98 -4.94
C SER A 106 -6.05 -3.55 -6.28
N ARG A 107 -7.33 -3.16 -6.26
CA ARG A 107 -8.00 -2.54 -7.40
C ARG A 107 -7.35 -1.19 -7.74
N VAL A 108 -6.59 -1.15 -8.84
CA VAL A 108 -6.05 0.06 -9.45
C VAL A 108 -6.80 0.29 -10.77
N THR A 109 -7.44 1.45 -10.92
CA THR A 109 -8.33 1.79 -12.04
C THR A 109 -7.62 2.15 -13.34
N HIS A 110 -6.32 2.45 -13.29
CA HIS A 110 -5.55 2.91 -14.45
C HIS A 110 -4.52 1.87 -14.89
N LYS A 111 -4.36 1.70 -16.21
CA LYS A 111 -3.33 0.86 -16.82
C LYS A 111 -1.94 1.42 -16.48
N LEU A 112 -1.12 0.63 -15.79
CA LEU A 112 0.28 0.99 -15.53
C LEU A 112 1.10 0.97 -16.83
N PRO A 113 2.20 1.74 -16.92
CA PRO A 113 3.23 1.52 -17.93
C PRO A 113 3.69 0.05 -17.91
N PRO A 114 3.87 -0.60 -19.08
CA PRO A 114 4.42 -1.95 -19.14
C PRO A 114 5.86 -1.96 -18.63
N LEU A 115 6.33 -3.14 -18.20
CA LEU A 115 7.75 -3.34 -17.94
C LEU A 115 8.53 -3.48 -19.25
N PRO A 116 9.84 -3.16 -19.28
CA PRO A 116 10.67 -3.37 -20.47
C PRO A 116 10.69 -4.85 -20.90
N LYS A 117 10.87 -5.09 -22.21
CA LYS A 117 11.01 -6.45 -22.75
C LYS A 117 12.13 -7.20 -22.00
N LYS A 118 11.88 -8.45 -21.61
CA LYS A 118 12.81 -9.33 -20.87
C LYS A 118 13.18 -8.85 -19.44
N LYS A 119 12.43 -7.91 -18.84
CA LYS A 119 12.61 -7.47 -17.44
C LYS A 119 11.37 -7.77 -16.59
N THR A 120 11.54 -8.60 -15.56
CA THR A 120 10.56 -8.72 -14.48
C THR A 120 10.63 -7.51 -13.54
N VAL A 121 9.60 -7.30 -12.72
CA VAL A 121 9.63 -6.24 -11.69
C VAL A 121 10.77 -6.43 -10.69
N ILE A 122 11.19 -7.67 -10.41
CA ILE A 122 12.33 -7.96 -9.52
C ILE A 122 13.64 -7.47 -10.15
N ASP A 123 13.78 -7.59 -11.47
CA ASP A 123 14.97 -7.13 -12.20
C ASP A 123 15.07 -5.62 -12.20
N VAL A 124 13.96 -4.92 -12.48
CA VAL A 124 13.91 -3.45 -12.46
C VAL A 124 14.20 -2.90 -11.06
N PHE A 125 13.71 -3.55 -10.01
CA PHE A 125 14.09 -3.22 -8.62
C PHE A 125 15.57 -3.51 -8.33
N ALA A 126 16.13 -4.61 -8.85
CA ALA A 126 17.53 -4.96 -8.62
C ALA A 126 18.48 -3.95 -9.29
N ASP A 127 18.26 -3.67 -10.58
CA ASP A 127 19.02 -2.67 -11.34
C ASP A 127 18.99 -1.29 -10.64
N PHE A 128 17.82 -0.88 -10.13
CA PHE A 128 17.67 0.39 -9.42
C PHE A 128 18.29 0.37 -8.01
N MET A 129 18.27 -0.76 -7.30
CA MET A 129 18.97 -0.93 -6.01
C MET A 129 20.50 -0.88 -6.18
N GLU A 130 21.05 -1.46 -7.24
CA GLU A 130 22.49 -1.37 -7.56
C GLU A 130 22.90 0.08 -7.87
N TYR A 131 22.05 0.82 -8.59
CA TYR A 131 22.24 2.26 -8.83
C TYR A 131 22.24 3.06 -7.52
N LEU A 132 21.24 2.88 -6.64
CA LEU A 132 21.19 3.55 -5.34
C LEU A 132 22.41 3.21 -4.47
N TYR A 133 22.81 1.93 -4.44
CA TYR A 133 23.98 1.47 -3.70
C TYR A 133 25.28 2.09 -4.22
N THR A 134 25.42 2.22 -5.54
CA THR A 134 26.54 2.92 -6.19
C THR A 134 26.56 4.41 -5.83
N CYS A 135 25.40 5.09 -5.85
CA CYS A 135 25.29 6.49 -5.43
C CYS A 135 25.68 6.68 -3.95
N ALA A 136 25.17 5.82 -3.06
CA ALA A 136 25.48 5.86 -1.63
C ALA A 136 26.98 5.64 -1.37
N ARG A 137 27.59 4.66 -2.05
CA ARG A 137 29.04 4.39 -1.98
C ARG A 137 29.85 5.62 -2.36
N THR A 138 29.64 6.17 -3.56
CA THR A 138 30.41 7.31 -4.06
C THR A 138 30.22 8.53 -3.16
N TYR A 139 28.97 8.84 -2.77
CA TYR A 139 28.69 9.95 -1.85
C TYR A 139 29.43 9.82 -0.51
N ILE A 140 29.45 8.63 0.11
CA ILE A 140 30.15 8.39 1.37
C ILE A 140 31.67 8.45 1.19
N GLN A 141 32.21 7.92 0.08
CA GLN A 141 33.64 7.98 -0.21
C GLN A 141 34.15 9.41 -0.46
N ASP A 142 33.36 10.25 -1.14
CA ASP A 142 33.70 11.65 -1.41
C ASP A 142 33.54 12.57 -0.18
N THR A 143 32.53 12.31 0.66
CA THR A 143 32.06 13.28 1.68
C THR A 143 32.79 13.14 3.03
N HIS A 144 33.39 11.98 3.31
CA HIS A 144 34.10 11.71 4.57
C HIS A 144 35.61 11.74 4.38
N ALA A 145 36.32 12.28 5.38
CA ALA A 145 37.78 12.19 5.43
C ALA A 145 38.21 10.71 5.48
N ASN A 146 39.16 10.33 4.61
CA ASN A 146 39.55 8.94 4.35
C ASN A 146 38.35 8.04 3.96
N GLY A 147 37.39 8.58 3.21
CA GLY A 147 36.14 7.89 2.82
C GLY A 147 36.36 6.54 2.12
N GLY A 148 37.48 6.34 1.42
CA GLY A 148 37.89 5.05 0.87
C GLY A 148 38.14 3.98 1.94
N ASP A 149 38.92 4.29 2.98
CA ASP A 149 39.20 3.39 4.10
C ASP A 149 37.95 3.17 4.97
N LEU A 150 37.16 4.23 5.17
CA LEU A 150 35.85 4.15 5.83
C LEU A 150 34.97 3.14 5.12
N TRP A 151 34.79 3.26 3.80
CA TRP A 151 34.01 2.33 2.99
C TRP A 151 34.56 0.90 3.09
N ALA A 152 35.87 0.72 2.95
CA ALA A 152 36.53 -0.58 3.06
C ALA A 152 36.27 -1.26 4.42
N SER A 153 36.15 -0.49 5.51
CA SER A 153 35.84 -1.01 6.85
C SER A 153 34.38 -1.45 7.04
N VAL A 154 33.42 -0.90 6.27
CA VAL A 154 31.98 -1.15 6.46
C VAL A 154 31.29 -1.94 5.34
N GLN A 155 31.90 -2.10 4.16
CA GLN A 155 31.25 -2.72 2.99
C GLN A 155 30.73 -4.15 3.21
N ASN A 156 31.36 -4.92 4.12
CA ASN A 156 30.91 -6.27 4.50
C ASN A 156 29.95 -6.28 5.71
N HIS A 157 29.67 -5.11 6.29
CA HIS A 157 28.94 -4.88 7.53
C HIS A 157 27.83 -3.84 7.34
N ILE A 158 27.19 -3.84 6.16
CA ILE A 158 26.08 -2.95 5.82
C ILE A 158 24.75 -3.59 6.21
N GLU A 159 23.90 -2.84 6.91
CA GLU A 159 22.51 -3.17 7.21
C GLU A 159 21.62 -2.35 6.26
N PHE A 160 20.76 -2.99 5.49
CA PHE A 160 19.87 -2.34 4.53
C PHE A 160 18.46 -2.25 5.09
N VAL A 161 17.87 -1.06 5.09
CA VAL A 161 16.46 -0.83 5.42
C VAL A 161 15.70 -0.44 4.16
N LEU A 162 14.66 -1.18 3.81
CA LEU A 162 13.84 -0.93 2.62
C LEU A 162 12.43 -0.48 3.04
N THR A 163 11.95 0.63 2.48
CA THR A 163 10.62 1.17 2.81
C THR A 163 9.54 0.63 1.87
N HIS A 164 8.36 0.33 2.42
CA HIS A 164 7.21 -0.13 1.64
C HIS A 164 5.88 0.45 2.14
N PRO A 165 4.85 0.56 1.27
CA PRO A 165 3.51 0.95 1.69
C PRO A 165 2.96 0.02 2.77
N ASN A 166 2.13 0.57 3.67
CA ASN A 166 1.49 -0.14 4.78
C ASN A 166 0.51 -1.24 4.31
N GLY A 167 0.16 -1.26 3.03
CA GLY A 167 -0.64 -2.32 2.41
C GLY A 167 0.14 -3.55 1.97
N TRP A 168 1.48 -3.47 1.93
CA TRP A 168 2.36 -4.51 1.39
C TRP A 168 2.82 -5.47 2.49
N GLU A 169 2.88 -6.76 2.15
CA GLU A 169 3.10 -7.85 3.11
C GLU A 169 4.18 -8.81 2.59
N GLY A 170 4.25 -10.03 3.14
CA GLY A 170 5.32 -10.99 2.93
C GLY A 170 5.71 -11.24 1.46
N ALA A 171 4.75 -11.36 0.52
CA ALA A 171 5.07 -11.48 -0.91
C ALA A 171 5.85 -10.27 -1.47
N GLN A 172 5.49 -9.06 -1.09
CA GLN A 172 6.15 -7.84 -1.55
C GLN A 172 7.54 -7.71 -0.92
N GLN A 173 7.64 -7.93 0.39
CA GLN A 173 8.90 -7.96 1.12
C GLN A 173 9.85 -9.03 0.54
N ALA A 174 9.36 -10.24 0.25
CA ALA A 174 10.11 -11.30 -0.43
C ALA A 174 10.63 -10.88 -1.81
N ARG A 175 9.76 -10.30 -2.66
CA ARG A 175 10.14 -9.82 -4.00
C ARG A 175 11.20 -8.72 -3.92
N MET A 176 11.10 -7.79 -2.96
CA MET A 176 12.11 -6.76 -2.72
C MET A 176 13.42 -7.32 -2.15
N ARG A 177 13.36 -8.31 -1.26
CA ARG A 177 14.56 -9.00 -0.73
C ARG A 177 15.27 -9.80 -1.84
N ARG A 178 14.53 -10.47 -2.73
CA ARG A 178 15.11 -11.11 -3.94
C ARG A 178 15.79 -10.09 -4.86
N ALA A 179 15.21 -8.89 -5.02
CA ALA A 179 15.85 -7.82 -5.76
C ALA A 179 17.16 -7.33 -5.09
N ALA A 180 17.18 -7.17 -3.77
CA ALA A 180 18.38 -6.78 -3.03
C ALA A 180 19.52 -7.83 -3.12
N VAL A 181 19.17 -9.12 -3.09
CA VAL A 181 20.12 -10.22 -3.37
C VAL A 181 20.63 -10.14 -4.80
N ARG A 182 19.73 -10.00 -5.79
CA ARG A 182 20.10 -9.92 -7.22
C ARG A 182 20.96 -8.70 -7.56
N ALA A 183 20.77 -7.60 -6.84
CA ALA A 183 21.56 -6.37 -6.93
C ALA A 183 22.92 -6.42 -6.20
N GLY A 184 23.28 -7.56 -5.59
CA GLY A 184 24.58 -7.74 -4.93
C GLY A 184 24.77 -6.99 -3.60
N LEU A 185 23.72 -6.39 -3.03
CA LEU A 185 23.75 -5.72 -1.71
C LEU A 185 24.07 -6.73 -0.59
N VAL A 186 23.51 -7.94 -0.72
CA VAL A 186 23.70 -9.05 0.22
C VAL A 186 23.86 -10.38 -0.54
N PRO A 187 24.66 -11.34 -0.03
CA PRO A 187 24.74 -12.68 -0.61
C PRO A 187 23.46 -13.47 -0.31
N ASP A 188 23.17 -14.50 -1.11
CA ASP A 188 21.97 -15.33 -0.95
C ASP A 188 22.10 -16.42 0.14
N THR A 189 22.61 -16.03 1.31
CA THR A 189 22.67 -16.87 2.52
C THR A 189 21.69 -16.35 3.57
N ASN A 190 21.47 -17.11 4.65
CA ASN A 190 20.60 -16.65 5.74
C ASN A 190 21.15 -15.38 6.40
N GLU A 191 22.47 -15.32 6.59
CA GLU A 191 23.18 -14.17 7.16
C GLU A 191 23.16 -12.95 6.23
N GLY A 192 23.18 -13.18 4.92
CA GLY A 192 23.00 -12.12 3.93
C GLY A 192 21.57 -11.59 3.92
N ARG A 193 20.58 -12.46 3.80
CA ARG A 193 19.15 -12.11 3.80
C ARG A 193 18.71 -11.42 5.10
N ALA A 194 19.32 -11.76 6.23
CA ALA A 194 19.08 -11.14 7.54
C ALA A 194 19.65 -9.71 7.68
N ARG A 195 20.47 -9.22 6.74
CA ARG A 195 20.89 -7.81 6.65
C ARG A 195 19.91 -6.94 5.85
N VAL A 196 18.78 -7.48 5.39
CA VAL A 196 17.73 -6.74 4.68
C VAL A 196 16.50 -6.65 5.58
N HIS A 197 16.30 -5.47 6.15
CA HIS A 197 15.22 -5.11 7.06
C HIS A 197 14.14 -4.32 6.32
N PHE A 198 12.89 -4.43 6.75
CA PHE A 198 11.77 -3.68 6.18
C PHE A 198 11.16 -2.69 7.18
N VAL A 199 10.66 -1.57 6.68
CA VAL A 199 9.88 -0.58 7.47
C VAL A 199 8.69 -0.12 6.64
N THR A 200 7.55 0.13 7.27
CA THR A 200 6.41 0.74 6.56
C THR A 200 6.64 2.24 6.35
N GLU A 201 6.16 2.80 5.24
CA GLU A 201 6.32 4.23 4.92
C GLU A 201 5.72 5.12 6.02
N GLY A 202 4.51 4.80 6.53
CA GLY A 202 3.90 5.51 7.65
C GLY A 202 4.66 5.41 8.99
N GLU A 203 5.40 4.33 9.24
CA GLU A 203 6.24 4.15 10.43
C GLU A 203 7.57 4.89 10.34
N ALA A 204 8.22 4.84 9.16
CA ALA A 204 9.41 5.65 8.90
C ALA A 204 9.07 7.14 9.06
N SER A 205 7.93 7.57 8.51
CA SER A 205 7.42 8.93 8.67
C SER A 205 7.04 9.28 10.12
N LEU A 206 6.51 8.34 10.93
CA LEU A 206 6.38 8.53 12.39
C LEU A 206 7.75 8.80 13.01
N HIS A 207 8.74 7.96 12.72
CA HIS A 207 10.10 8.05 13.24
C HIS A 207 10.75 9.40 12.92
N PHE A 208 10.57 9.92 11.70
CA PHE A 208 10.98 11.28 11.33
C PHE A 208 10.23 12.37 12.13
N CYS A 209 8.91 12.24 12.29
CA CYS A 209 8.12 13.21 13.08
C CYS A 209 8.51 13.21 14.57
N ILE A 210 8.98 12.08 15.11
CA ILE A 210 9.54 11.98 16.46
C ILE A 210 10.87 12.76 16.55
N GLN A 211 11.80 12.55 15.59
CA GLN A 211 13.10 13.23 15.57
C GLN A 211 13.01 14.75 15.44
N ASN A 212 12.02 15.24 14.69
CA ASN A 212 11.75 16.68 14.56
C ASN A 212 10.95 17.23 15.76
N GLY A 213 10.67 16.41 16.78
CA GLY A 213 9.98 16.79 18.02
C GLY A 213 8.46 16.98 17.90
N LEU A 214 7.90 16.84 16.70
CA LEU A 214 6.54 17.27 16.33
C LEU A 214 5.46 16.47 17.07
N THR A 215 5.65 15.18 17.30
CA THR A 215 4.67 14.33 17.99
C THR A 215 4.54 14.60 19.49
N THR A 216 5.53 15.27 20.10
CA THR A 216 5.75 15.23 21.56
C THR A 216 4.59 15.81 22.37
N ALA A 217 4.03 16.96 21.96
CA ALA A 217 3.07 17.71 22.77
C ALA A 217 1.65 17.09 22.83
N ALA A 218 1.24 16.38 21.76
CA ALA A 218 -0.01 15.64 21.73
C ALA A 218 0.08 14.35 22.57
N MET A 219 1.20 13.64 22.43
CA MET A 219 1.38 12.31 23.02
C MET A 219 1.68 12.36 24.53
N MET A 220 2.38 13.40 25.00
CA MET A 220 2.51 13.69 26.45
C MET A 220 1.15 13.88 27.16
N LYS A 221 0.08 14.21 26.42
CA LYS A 221 -1.30 14.34 26.94
C LYS A 221 -2.09 13.03 26.85
N GLY A 222 -1.42 11.90 26.59
CA GLY A 222 -2.02 10.57 26.49
C GLY A 222 -2.84 10.31 25.22
N LYS A 223 -2.82 11.23 24.25
CA LYS A 223 -3.55 11.13 22.98
C LYS A 223 -2.73 10.44 21.90
N GLY A 224 -3.41 9.94 20.87
CA GLY A 224 -2.79 9.38 19.68
C GLY A 224 -2.54 10.42 18.57
N VAL A 225 -1.65 10.05 17.66
CA VAL A 225 -1.31 10.79 16.44
C VAL A 225 -1.59 9.90 15.22
N LEU A 226 -1.96 10.52 14.11
CA LEU A 226 -2.16 9.84 12.83
C LEU A 226 -1.13 10.34 11.83
N ILE A 227 -0.33 9.44 11.26
CA ILE A 227 0.52 9.73 10.11
C ILE A 227 -0.31 9.51 8.85
N VAL A 228 -0.24 10.46 7.91
CA VAL A 228 -0.79 10.34 6.56
C VAL A 228 0.36 10.61 5.58
N ASP A 229 1.00 9.53 5.11
CA ASP A 229 2.05 9.62 4.10
C ASP A 229 1.41 9.67 2.71
N ALA A 230 1.36 10.87 2.15
CA ALA A 230 0.82 11.13 0.83
C ALA A 230 1.96 10.96 -0.19
N GLY A 231 2.08 9.74 -0.71
CA GLY A 231 3.14 9.34 -1.64
C GLY A 231 2.86 9.65 -3.11
N GLY A 232 3.75 9.16 -3.97
CA GLY A 232 3.61 9.26 -5.43
C GLY A 232 2.50 8.36 -5.99
N GLY A 233 2.47 7.10 -5.54
CA GLY A 233 1.47 6.11 -5.98
C GLY A 233 0.45 5.75 -4.91
N THR A 234 0.89 5.61 -3.65
CA THR A 234 0.07 5.25 -2.51
C THR A 234 -0.18 6.44 -1.58
N ILE A 235 -1.18 6.29 -0.73
CA ILE A 235 -1.48 7.13 0.43
C ILE A 235 -1.59 6.17 1.61
N ASP A 236 -0.69 6.28 2.57
CA ASP A 236 -0.50 5.33 3.65
C ASP A 236 -0.83 5.97 5.00
N LEU A 237 -1.71 5.32 5.79
CA LEU A 237 -2.20 5.85 7.05
C LEU A 237 -1.84 4.92 8.21
N SER A 238 -1.30 5.49 9.28
CA SER A 238 -0.91 4.74 10.49
C SER A 238 -1.20 5.54 11.76
N ALA A 239 -2.04 4.97 12.63
CA ALA A 239 -2.42 5.58 13.89
C ALA A 239 -1.55 5.04 15.04
N TYR A 240 -0.90 5.93 15.79
CA TYR A 240 0.01 5.58 16.88
C TYR A 240 -0.37 6.25 18.21
N GLY A 241 0.01 5.64 19.32
CA GLY A 241 -0.11 6.24 20.65
C GLY A 241 0.98 5.74 21.61
N GLN A 242 1.39 6.56 22.57
CA GLN A 242 2.47 6.21 23.49
C GLN A 242 2.12 4.95 24.31
N SER A 243 3.11 4.06 24.48
CA SER A 243 3.00 2.88 25.32
C SER A 243 2.88 3.26 26.81
N LYS A 244 2.24 2.41 27.62
CA LYS A 244 2.16 2.58 29.09
C LYS A 244 3.42 2.14 29.83
N SER A 245 4.47 1.70 29.11
CA SER A 245 5.75 1.29 29.71
C SER A 245 6.43 2.47 30.41
N ARG A 246 6.72 2.34 31.70
CA ARG A 246 7.20 3.44 32.55
C ARG A 246 8.64 3.90 32.24
N ASN A 247 9.41 3.13 31.47
CA ASN A 247 10.87 3.26 31.38
C ASN A 247 11.44 3.47 29.95
N LYS A 248 10.66 3.36 28.87
CA LYS A 248 11.11 3.68 27.49
C LYS A 248 10.10 4.62 26.83
N PHE A 249 10.58 5.62 26.09
CA PHE A 249 9.76 6.43 25.19
C PHE A 249 9.42 5.58 23.96
N SER A 250 8.41 4.69 24.09
CA SER A 250 7.99 3.78 23.03
C SER A 250 6.52 3.94 22.65
N PHE A 251 6.22 3.46 21.45
CA PHE A 251 5.01 3.67 20.70
C PHE A 251 4.36 2.32 20.43
N GLN A 252 3.06 2.35 20.18
CA GLN A 252 2.32 1.24 19.62
C GLN A 252 1.39 1.78 18.53
N GLU A 253 1.10 0.95 17.54
CA GLU A 253 -0.07 1.13 16.70
C GLU A 253 -1.34 1.10 17.58
N VAL A 254 -2.36 1.86 17.21
CA VAL A 254 -3.65 1.91 17.93
C VAL A 254 -4.86 1.58 17.04
N ALA A 255 -4.67 1.53 15.72
CA ALA A 255 -5.60 0.99 14.73
C ALA A 255 -4.81 0.24 13.65
N SER A 256 -5.43 -0.76 13.02
CA SER A 256 -4.84 -1.46 11.86
C SER A 256 -4.58 -0.47 10.70
N PRO A 257 -3.36 -0.41 10.13
CA PRO A 257 -2.98 0.61 9.16
C PRO A 257 -3.63 0.40 7.79
N GLN A 258 -3.70 1.48 7.00
CA GLN A 258 -4.31 1.50 5.67
C GLN A 258 -3.33 1.97 4.58
N CYS A 259 -3.61 1.59 3.34
CA CYS A 259 -2.87 1.95 2.14
C CYS A 259 -3.84 2.07 0.96
N HIS A 260 -3.90 3.23 0.33
CA HIS A 260 -4.82 3.54 -0.76
C HIS A 260 -4.07 3.95 -2.03
N PHE A 261 -4.47 3.44 -3.19
CA PHE A 261 -3.84 3.78 -4.48
C PHE A 261 -4.46 5.06 -5.06
N GLN A 262 -4.12 6.20 -4.43
CA GLN A 262 -4.63 7.55 -4.77
C GLN A 262 -3.54 8.64 -4.67
N GLY A 263 -2.25 8.27 -4.75
CA GLY A 263 -1.11 9.20 -4.67
C GLY A 263 -1.02 10.21 -5.84
N SER A 264 0.02 11.05 -5.85
CA SER A 264 0.12 12.19 -6.79
C SER A 264 0.13 11.85 -8.29
N ILE A 265 0.33 10.59 -8.70
CA ILE A 265 0.16 10.16 -10.10
C ILE A 265 -1.32 10.03 -10.52
N PHE A 266 -2.25 9.85 -9.57
CA PHE A 266 -3.67 9.74 -9.90
C PHE A 266 -4.21 11.09 -10.38
N VAL A 267 -3.72 12.19 -9.81
CA VAL A 267 -3.88 13.55 -10.35
C VAL A 267 -3.35 13.67 -11.78
N THR A 268 -2.18 13.06 -12.09
CA THR A 268 -1.64 13.01 -13.46
C THR A 268 -2.57 12.26 -14.40
N ASN A 269 -3.12 11.12 -13.95
CA ASN A 269 -4.02 10.28 -14.75
C ASN A 269 -5.36 10.99 -15.02
N HIS A 270 -5.96 11.62 -14.02
CA HIS A 270 -7.17 12.43 -14.19
C HIS A 270 -6.93 13.60 -15.15
N ALA A 271 -5.79 14.30 -15.02
CA ALA A 271 -5.39 15.36 -15.94
C ALA A 271 -5.19 14.82 -17.36
N ARG A 272 -4.53 13.66 -17.54
CA ARG A 272 -4.35 13.03 -18.85
C ARG A 272 -5.68 12.67 -19.50
N THR A 273 -6.58 11.98 -18.79
CA THR A 273 -7.91 11.62 -19.32
C THR A 273 -8.74 12.85 -19.71
N PHE A 274 -8.62 13.95 -18.95
CA PHE A 274 -9.25 15.21 -19.32
C PHE A 274 -8.62 15.83 -20.58
N LEU A 275 -7.29 15.82 -20.70
CA LEU A 275 -6.56 16.35 -21.87
C LEU A 275 -6.83 15.54 -23.14
N ASP A 276 -6.90 14.22 -23.02
CA ASP A 276 -7.24 13.27 -24.08
C ASP A 276 -8.60 13.61 -24.72
N VAL A 277 -9.64 13.75 -23.88
CA VAL A 277 -10.98 14.16 -24.30
C VAL A 277 -11.02 15.60 -24.83
N LEU A 278 -10.31 16.55 -24.19
CA LEU A 278 -10.31 17.96 -24.60
C LEU A 278 -9.62 18.19 -25.94
N LEU A 279 -8.55 17.45 -26.24
CA LEU A 279 -7.70 17.66 -27.41
C LEU A 279 -8.02 16.71 -28.57
N LYS A 280 -8.95 15.77 -28.41
CA LYS A 280 -9.32 14.70 -29.35
C LYS A 280 -9.41 15.12 -30.82
N ASP A 281 -10.10 16.21 -31.10
CA ASP A 281 -10.34 16.71 -32.47
C ASP A 281 -9.32 17.79 -32.90
N SER A 282 -8.23 17.97 -32.15
CA SER A 282 -7.18 18.96 -32.39
C SER A 282 -5.86 18.32 -32.79
N LYS A 283 -5.04 19.05 -33.54
CA LYS A 283 -3.69 18.62 -33.94
C LYS A 283 -2.72 18.35 -32.77
N PHE A 284 -3.12 18.71 -31.55
CA PHE A 284 -2.36 18.51 -30.32
C PHE A 284 -2.80 17.24 -29.53
N HIS A 285 -3.66 16.39 -30.12
CA HIS A 285 -4.04 15.10 -29.52
C HIS A 285 -2.83 14.19 -29.27
N GLU A 286 -1.96 14.02 -30.26
CA GLU A 286 -0.74 13.21 -30.13
C GLU A 286 0.23 13.80 -29.07
N ASP A 287 0.20 15.12 -28.87
CA ASP A 287 0.96 15.82 -27.83
C ASP A 287 0.41 15.59 -26.41
N VAL A 288 -0.75 14.94 -26.19
CA VAL A 288 -1.34 14.72 -24.85
C VAL A 288 -0.33 14.11 -23.87
N GLY A 289 0.54 13.20 -24.33
CA GLY A 289 1.62 12.64 -23.52
C GLY A 289 2.66 13.67 -23.06
N HIS A 290 3.03 14.62 -23.91
CA HIS A 290 3.94 15.72 -23.60
C HIS A 290 3.26 16.80 -22.74
N ILE A 291 2.04 17.19 -23.09
CA ILE A 291 1.23 18.17 -22.34
C ILE A 291 1.00 17.67 -20.90
N THR A 292 0.79 16.36 -20.71
CA THR A 292 0.72 15.74 -19.38
C THR A 292 2.06 15.84 -18.61
N LYS A 293 3.21 15.58 -19.26
CA LYS A 293 4.54 15.80 -18.65
C LYS A 293 4.74 17.27 -18.24
N CYS A 294 4.28 18.23 -19.06
CA CYS A 294 4.34 19.66 -18.77
C CYS A 294 3.43 20.07 -17.59
N PHE A 295 2.22 19.51 -17.50
CA PHE A 295 1.32 19.68 -16.35
C PHE A 295 2.00 19.21 -15.06
N ASP A 296 2.61 18.02 -15.07
CA ASP A 296 3.29 17.46 -13.90
C ASP A 296 4.56 18.22 -13.51
N LYS A 297 5.37 18.68 -14.48
CA LYS A 297 6.57 19.50 -14.21
C LYS A 297 6.24 20.93 -13.73
N THR A 298 5.01 21.44 -13.92
CA THR A 298 4.68 22.85 -13.61
C THR A 298 3.33 23.07 -12.94
N THR A 299 2.22 22.84 -13.65
CA THR A 299 0.88 23.23 -13.24
C THR A 299 0.41 22.50 -11.98
N LYS A 300 0.64 21.18 -11.88
CA LYS A 300 0.25 20.35 -10.72
C LYS A 300 0.93 20.83 -9.44
N LEU A 301 2.25 21.05 -9.51
CA LEU A 301 3.08 21.44 -8.36
C LEU A 301 2.76 22.85 -7.86
N ARG A 302 2.27 23.73 -8.74
CA ARG A 302 1.94 25.14 -8.44
C ARG A 302 0.46 25.39 -8.21
N PHE A 303 -0.38 24.35 -8.12
CA PHE A 303 -1.81 24.52 -7.94
C PHE A 303 -2.17 24.84 -6.48
N ARG A 304 -2.98 25.90 -6.29
CA ARG A 304 -3.35 26.45 -4.97
C ARG A 304 -4.73 27.14 -4.91
N ASN A 305 -5.32 27.48 -6.06
CA ASN A 305 -6.59 28.22 -6.13
C ASN A 305 -7.40 27.75 -7.36
N MET A 306 -8.67 27.41 -7.15
CA MET A 306 -9.59 26.93 -8.18
C MET A 306 -10.25 28.06 -8.99
N ASP A 307 -10.30 29.28 -8.45
CA ASP A 307 -10.92 30.43 -9.13
C ASP A 307 -9.96 31.07 -10.15
N GLU A 308 -8.66 30.86 -9.96
CA GLU A 308 -7.62 31.31 -10.89
C GLU A 308 -7.50 30.36 -12.11
N PRO A 309 -7.42 30.89 -13.34
CA PRO A 309 -7.11 30.10 -14.51
C PRO A 309 -5.68 29.56 -14.46
N GLN A 310 -5.52 28.30 -14.82
CA GLN A 310 -4.23 27.61 -14.82
C GLN A 310 -3.71 27.45 -16.25
N TYR A 311 -2.39 27.31 -16.40
CA TYR A 311 -1.73 27.25 -17.71
C TYR A 311 -0.72 26.11 -17.76
N ILE A 312 -0.76 25.32 -18.82
CA ILE A 312 0.25 24.30 -19.15
C ILE A 312 1.07 24.82 -20.34
N LYS A 313 2.35 25.11 -20.12
CA LYS A 313 3.29 25.51 -21.19
C LYS A 313 3.93 24.26 -21.80
N PHE A 314 3.62 23.98 -23.07
CA PHE A 314 4.07 22.78 -23.77
C PHE A 314 4.75 23.06 -25.12
N GLY A 315 4.23 24.03 -25.90
CA GLY A 315 4.66 24.31 -27.27
C GLY A 315 5.32 25.68 -27.47
N THR A 316 5.52 26.09 -28.72
CA THR A 316 6.17 27.35 -29.12
C THR A 316 5.20 28.54 -29.20
N ALA A 317 5.68 29.75 -29.48
CA ALA A 317 4.80 30.91 -29.75
C ALA A 317 3.95 30.77 -31.04
N ARG A 318 4.26 29.79 -31.91
CA ARG A 318 3.48 29.49 -33.13
C ARG A 318 2.27 28.60 -32.83
N ASP A 319 2.30 27.87 -31.71
CA ASP A 319 1.30 26.86 -31.39
C ASP A 319 0.05 27.47 -30.77
N LYS A 320 -1.07 27.28 -31.48
CA LYS A 320 -2.35 27.95 -31.22
C LYS A 320 -3.50 27.03 -31.64
N ASP A 321 -4.53 27.01 -30.79
CA ASP A 321 -5.87 26.52 -31.07
C ASP A 321 -6.79 27.39 -30.21
N LEU A 322 -7.43 28.38 -30.84
CA LEU A 322 -8.17 29.41 -30.10
C LEU A 322 -9.50 28.91 -29.53
N GLN A 323 -10.03 27.80 -30.05
CA GLN A 323 -11.27 27.19 -29.56
C GLN A 323 -11.00 26.44 -28.26
N LEU A 324 -9.90 25.67 -28.21
CA LEU A 324 -9.45 24.95 -27.02
C LEU A 324 -8.60 25.81 -26.07
N GLY A 325 -8.59 27.14 -26.26
CA GLY A 325 -7.89 28.07 -25.38
C GLY A 325 -6.35 28.05 -25.46
N ILE A 326 -5.77 27.34 -26.43
CA ILE A 326 -4.32 27.23 -26.64
C ILE A 326 -3.81 28.51 -27.33
N ARG A 327 -2.91 29.23 -26.63
CA ARG A 327 -2.30 30.47 -27.12
C ARG A 327 -0.80 30.46 -26.85
N SER A 328 0.01 30.68 -27.88
CA SER A 328 1.48 30.75 -27.77
C SER A 328 2.11 29.54 -27.07
N GLY A 329 1.59 28.34 -27.35
CA GLY A 329 2.03 27.07 -26.78
C GLY A 329 1.66 26.88 -25.31
N GLN A 330 0.70 27.66 -24.80
CA GLN A 330 0.08 27.48 -23.48
C GLN A 330 -1.37 27.05 -23.64
N LEU A 331 -1.72 25.89 -23.07
CA LEU A 331 -3.12 25.48 -22.89
C LEU A 331 -3.66 26.14 -21.60
N LYS A 332 -4.79 26.86 -21.70
CA LYS A 332 -5.48 27.47 -20.55
C LYS A 332 -6.55 26.53 -20.02
N LEU A 333 -6.50 26.21 -18.73
CA LEU A 333 -7.52 25.45 -17.99
C LEU A 333 -8.25 26.34 -16.98
N LYS A 334 -9.46 25.96 -16.59
CA LYS A 334 -10.12 26.53 -15.40
C LYS A 334 -9.50 25.89 -14.16
N GLY A 335 -9.26 26.67 -13.09
CA GLY A 335 -8.78 26.09 -11.83
C GLY A 335 -9.76 25.08 -11.24
N ALA A 336 -11.07 25.29 -11.40
CA ALA A 336 -12.12 24.35 -11.02
C ALA A 336 -12.08 23.00 -11.78
N ASP A 337 -11.49 22.95 -12.97
CA ASP A 337 -11.26 21.66 -13.67
C ASP A 337 -9.99 20.98 -13.14
N VAL A 338 -8.93 21.75 -12.87
CA VAL A 338 -7.71 21.22 -12.22
C VAL A 338 -8.01 20.70 -10.80
N ALA A 339 -8.89 21.34 -10.05
CA ALA A 339 -9.31 20.91 -8.72
C ALA A 339 -9.93 19.50 -8.71
N LYS A 340 -10.73 19.16 -9.73
CA LYS A 340 -11.35 17.82 -9.88
C LYS A 340 -10.31 16.72 -9.96
N PHE A 341 -9.13 16.99 -10.53
CA PHE A 341 -8.05 15.99 -10.63
C PHE A 341 -7.51 15.56 -9.25
N PHE A 342 -7.62 16.42 -8.23
CA PHE A 342 -7.22 16.14 -6.84
C PHE A 342 -8.36 15.59 -5.98
N GLY A 343 -9.63 15.79 -6.37
CA GLY A 343 -10.83 15.45 -5.59
C GLY A 343 -10.81 14.02 -5.03
N PRO A 344 -10.64 12.97 -5.87
CA PRO A 344 -10.60 11.58 -5.40
C PRO A 344 -9.51 11.29 -4.36
N SER A 345 -8.34 11.95 -4.44
CA SER A 345 -7.28 11.82 -3.42
C SER A 345 -7.66 12.50 -2.10
N ILE A 346 -8.29 13.68 -2.16
CA ILE A 346 -8.76 14.44 -0.99
C ILE A 346 -9.87 13.66 -0.26
N GLU A 347 -10.90 13.22 -1.00
CA GLU A 347 -12.01 12.41 -0.50
C GLU A 347 -11.52 11.10 0.14
N CYS A 348 -10.57 10.42 -0.52
CA CYS A 348 -9.93 9.21 -0.01
C CYS A 348 -9.26 9.44 1.35
N ILE A 349 -8.45 10.50 1.50
CA ILE A 349 -7.78 10.82 2.76
C ILE A 349 -8.81 11.17 3.84
N VAL A 350 -9.79 12.03 3.55
CA VAL A 350 -10.79 12.47 4.55
C VAL A 350 -11.61 11.29 5.06
N LYS A 351 -12.00 10.36 4.18
CA LYS A 351 -12.64 9.10 4.56
C LYS A 351 -11.72 8.22 5.41
N ALA A 352 -10.50 7.94 4.95
CA ALA A 352 -9.53 7.08 5.62
C ALA A 352 -9.14 7.59 7.03
N VAL A 353 -8.94 8.90 7.18
CA VAL A 353 -8.70 9.58 8.47
C VAL A 353 -9.91 9.39 9.42
N THR A 354 -11.12 9.54 8.89
CA THR A 354 -12.36 9.37 9.66
C THR A 354 -12.56 7.92 10.12
N GLU A 355 -12.19 6.94 9.29
CA GLU A 355 -12.22 5.51 9.64
C GLU A 355 -11.14 5.15 10.67
N GLN A 356 -9.88 5.55 10.44
CA GLN A 356 -8.78 5.36 11.40
C GLN A 356 -9.12 5.91 12.79
N ARG A 357 -9.74 7.10 12.85
CA ARG A 357 -10.18 7.70 14.12
C ARG A 357 -11.27 6.89 14.83
N LYS A 358 -12.15 6.19 14.10
CA LYS A 358 -13.20 5.32 14.68
C LYS A 358 -12.63 4.01 15.20
N CYS A 359 -11.67 3.42 14.47
CA CYS A 359 -11.05 2.15 14.83
C CYS A 359 -9.92 2.27 15.87
N ALA A 360 -9.46 3.49 16.17
CA ALA A 360 -8.35 3.72 17.10
C ALA A 360 -8.71 3.44 18.56
N SER A 361 -8.01 2.49 19.17
CA SER A 361 -8.05 2.14 20.60
C SER A 361 -7.59 3.26 21.55
N LYS A 362 -7.13 4.41 21.03
CA LYS A 362 -6.83 5.64 21.78
C LYS A 362 -7.33 6.86 20.98
N PRO A 363 -7.91 7.89 21.62
CA PRO A 363 -8.36 9.10 20.93
C PRO A 363 -7.22 9.80 20.18
N ILE A 364 -7.36 9.93 18.86
CA ILE A 364 -6.46 10.73 18.02
C ILE A 364 -6.75 12.22 18.21
N SER A 365 -5.72 13.06 18.24
CA SER A 365 -5.89 14.53 18.20
C SER A 365 -5.10 15.26 17.15
N SER A 366 -3.96 14.73 16.70
CA SER A 366 -3.09 15.42 15.73
C SER A 366 -2.82 14.53 14.53
N ILE A 367 -2.76 15.14 13.35
CA ILE A 367 -2.45 14.50 12.07
C ILE A 367 -1.16 15.12 11.52
N PHE A 368 -0.25 14.28 11.05
CA PHE A 368 0.95 14.71 10.33
C PHE A 368 0.86 14.27 8.88
N LEU A 369 0.65 15.25 7.98
CA LEU A 369 0.68 15.07 6.53
C LEU A 369 2.13 15.12 6.04
N VAL A 370 2.59 14.03 5.45
CA VAL A 370 3.97 13.79 5.04
C VAL A 370 4.03 13.13 3.66
N GLY A 371 5.23 12.79 3.17
CA GLY A 371 5.40 12.29 1.81
C GLY A 371 5.49 13.38 0.75
N GLY A 372 5.80 13.00 -0.49
CA GLY A 372 6.05 13.95 -1.58
C GLY A 372 4.83 14.70 -2.09
N PHE A 373 3.61 14.18 -1.89
CA PHE A 373 2.37 14.83 -2.30
C PHE A 373 1.90 15.88 -1.27
N ALA A 374 2.33 15.77 -0.01
CA ALA A 374 2.06 16.77 1.04
C ALA A 374 2.61 18.17 0.69
N ALA A 375 3.61 18.26 -0.18
CA ALA A 375 4.13 19.51 -0.72
C ALA A 375 3.12 20.29 -1.58
N SER A 376 2.00 19.69 -2.00
CA SER A 376 0.92 20.41 -2.68
C SER A 376 0.11 21.25 -1.69
N ASP A 377 0.14 22.58 -1.87
CA ASP A 377 -0.64 23.50 -1.04
C ASP A 377 -2.15 23.39 -1.28
N TRP A 378 -2.59 22.98 -2.48
CA TRP A 378 -3.99 22.61 -2.70
C TRP A 378 -4.40 21.39 -1.88
N LEU A 379 -3.60 20.31 -1.87
CA LEU A 379 -3.87 19.14 -1.05
C LEU A 379 -3.91 19.52 0.44
N PHE A 380 -2.89 20.24 0.93
CA PHE A 380 -2.81 20.65 2.33
C PHE A 380 -4.00 21.52 2.76
N SER A 381 -4.36 22.54 1.99
CA SER A 381 -5.47 23.46 2.33
C SER A 381 -6.85 22.78 2.32
N GLN A 382 -7.13 21.92 1.34
CA GLN A 382 -8.39 21.18 1.27
C GLN A 382 -8.54 20.15 2.39
N LEU A 383 -7.48 19.42 2.73
CA LEU A 383 -7.48 18.50 3.86
C LEU A 383 -7.62 19.24 5.19
N LYS A 384 -6.89 20.35 5.38
CA LYS A 384 -6.98 21.18 6.58
C LYS A 384 -8.42 21.68 6.80
N THR A 385 -9.02 22.24 5.76
CA THR A 385 -10.41 22.74 5.76
C THR A 385 -11.42 21.63 6.09
N SER A 386 -11.17 20.40 5.64
CA SER A 386 -12.03 19.24 5.85
C SER A 386 -11.87 18.57 7.23
N LEU A 387 -10.69 18.68 7.87
CA LEU A 387 -10.31 17.88 9.04
C LEU A 387 -10.22 18.70 10.35
N GLU A 388 -9.82 19.97 10.31
CA GLU A 388 -9.81 20.82 11.51
C GLU A 388 -11.20 20.98 12.18
N PRO A 389 -12.32 21.12 11.44
CA PRO A 389 -13.67 21.16 12.03
C PRO A 389 -14.05 19.91 12.84
N LEU A 390 -13.34 18.80 12.65
CA LEU A 390 -13.54 17.56 13.42
C LEU A 390 -12.84 17.60 14.80
N GLY A 391 -12.17 18.71 15.14
CA GLY A 391 -11.40 18.87 16.38
C GLY A 391 -10.01 18.22 16.30
N LEU A 392 -9.41 18.22 15.11
CA LEU A 392 -8.10 17.60 14.83
C LEU A 392 -7.07 18.68 14.45
N ASP A 393 -5.90 18.60 15.07
CA ASP A 393 -4.74 19.45 14.84
C ASP A 393 -3.99 18.95 13.59
N PHE A 394 -4.05 19.70 12.48
CA PHE A 394 -3.58 19.25 11.16
C PHE A 394 -2.25 19.91 10.76
N CYS A 395 -1.15 19.18 10.92
CA CYS A 395 0.21 19.65 10.68
C CYS A 395 0.81 19.08 9.39
N ARG A 396 1.63 19.89 8.70
CA ARG A 396 2.62 19.47 7.71
C ARG A 396 4.00 19.86 8.25
N PRO A 397 4.98 18.94 8.39
CA PRO A 397 6.33 19.30 8.83
C PRO A 397 6.99 20.30 7.86
N ASP A 398 7.63 21.33 8.41
CA ASP A 398 8.24 22.41 7.62
C ASP A 398 9.67 22.07 7.13
N SER A 399 10.25 20.98 7.64
CA SER A 399 11.55 20.45 7.25
C SER A 399 11.42 19.39 6.14
N HIS A 400 11.89 19.71 4.93
CA HIS A 400 12.14 18.81 3.77
C HIS A 400 11.41 17.43 3.79
N VAL A 401 10.07 17.40 3.78
CA VAL A 401 9.26 16.17 3.90
C VAL A 401 9.63 15.07 2.90
N ASN A 402 10.25 15.45 1.77
CA ASN A 402 10.83 14.53 0.79
C ASN A 402 11.82 13.52 1.41
N LYS A 403 12.54 13.84 2.49
CA LYS A 403 13.50 12.93 3.16
C LYS A 403 12.89 12.02 4.22
N ALA A 404 11.65 12.31 4.67
CA ALA A 404 11.08 11.77 5.91
C ALA A 404 11.14 10.23 6.00
N VAL A 405 10.78 9.54 4.91
CA VAL A 405 10.77 8.08 4.83
C VAL A 405 12.19 7.47 4.85
N ALA A 406 13.18 8.11 4.24
CA ALA A 406 14.56 7.61 4.24
C ALA A 406 15.25 7.82 5.60
N ASP A 407 15.19 9.04 6.15
CA ASP A 407 15.73 9.34 7.50
C ASP A 407 14.99 8.52 8.58
N GLY A 408 13.69 8.32 8.37
CA GLY A 408 12.82 7.45 9.16
C GLY A 408 13.21 5.98 9.13
N GLY A 409 13.65 5.45 7.99
CA GLY A 409 14.14 4.07 7.88
C GLY A 409 15.44 3.85 8.66
N VAL A 410 16.37 4.80 8.62
CA VAL A 410 17.58 4.72 9.47
C VAL A 410 17.22 4.87 10.95
N SER A 411 16.26 5.72 11.28
CA SER A 411 15.74 5.88 12.65
C SER A 411 15.08 4.62 13.20
N PHE A 412 14.32 3.91 12.38
CA PHE A 412 13.67 2.65 12.73
C PHE A 412 14.71 1.65 13.24
N TYR A 413 15.77 1.43 12.46
CA TYR A 413 16.87 0.52 12.80
C TYR A 413 17.71 0.97 14.02
N ILE A 414 17.81 2.27 14.29
CA ILE A 414 18.62 2.77 15.42
C ILE A 414 17.80 2.85 16.71
N ASP A 415 16.63 3.48 16.65
CA ASP A 415 15.90 3.95 17.85
C ASP A 415 14.87 2.94 18.36
N HIS A 416 14.30 2.12 17.46
CA HIS A 416 13.24 1.14 17.75
C HIS A 416 12.12 1.74 18.62
N PHE A 417 11.44 2.77 18.11
CA PHE A 417 10.39 3.48 18.89
C PHE A 417 9.06 2.75 18.88
N VAL A 418 8.63 2.16 17.75
CA VAL A 418 7.43 1.33 17.69
C VAL A 418 7.74 -0.06 18.23
N THR A 419 7.11 -0.41 19.36
CA THR A 419 7.35 -1.67 20.10
C THR A 419 6.17 -2.64 20.08
N ALA A 420 5.06 -2.25 19.44
CA ALA A 420 3.90 -3.11 19.23
C ALA A 420 3.04 -2.65 18.06
N ARG A 421 2.44 -3.62 17.37
CA ARG A 421 1.60 -3.48 16.16
C ARG A 421 0.21 -4.06 16.34
N VAL A 422 -0.66 -3.87 15.35
CA VAL A 422 -1.97 -4.52 15.27
C VAL A 422 -1.99 -5.53 14.12
N ALA A 423 -2.37 -6.79 14.41
CA ALA A 423 -2.45 -7.87 13.43
C ALA A 423 -3.60 -7.65 12.44
N LYS A 424 -3.29 -7.19 11.22
CA LYS A 424 -4.27 -6.79 10.19
C LYS A 424 -5.24 -7.89 9.74
N TYR A 425 -4.86 -9.16 9.89
CA TYR A 425 -5.62 -10.35 9.48
C TYR A 425 -5.54 -11.46 10.53
N ALA A 426 -6.33 -12.53 10.37
CA ALA A 426 -6.24 -13.72 11.21
C ALA A 426 -5.28 -14.73 10.57
N TYR A 427 -4.31 -15.22 11.34
CA TYR A 427 -3.29 -16.16 10.88
C TYR A 427 -3.41 -17.49 11.62
N GLY A 428 -3.22 -18.60 10.91
CA GLY A 428 -3.47 -19.93 11.45
C GLY A 428 -2.98 -21.06 10.53
N ILE A 429 -3.51 -22.26 10.71
CA ILE A 429 -3.26 -23.41 9.82
C ILE A 429 -4.56 -24.12 9.45
N GLY A 430 -4.53 -24.87 8.33
CA GLY A 430 -5.59 -25.81 7.99
C GLY A 430 -5.58 -27.02 8.94
N ILE A 431 -6.75 -27.41 9.46
CA ILE A 431 -6.90 -28.54 10.38
C ILE A 431 -8.06 -29.47 9.97
N SER A 432 -8.25 -30.54 10.74
CA SER A 432 -9.46 -31.37 10.70
C SER A 432 -10.06 -31.49 12.09
N HIS A 433 -11.36 -31.26 12.22
CA HIS A 433 -12.08 -31.32 13.50
C HIS A 433 -12.61 -32.73 13.76
N HIS A 434 -12.78 -33.12 15.02
CA HIS A 434 -13.55 -34.32 15.34
C HIS A 434 -15.01 -34.15 14.89
N TYR A 435 -15.56 -35.16 14.22
CA TYR A 435 -16.97 -35.14 13.86
C TYR A 435 -17.85 -35.16 15.11
N ASP A 436 -18.91 -34.37 15.10
CA ASP A 436 -19.88 -34.24 16.17
C ASP A 436 -21.27 -34.25 15.51
N GLU A 437 -22.06 -35.28 15.83
CA GLU A 437 -23.41 -35.47 15.30
C GLU A 437 -24.46 -34.55 15.93
N THR A 438 -24.09 -33.70 16.88
CA THR A 438 -24.94 -32.61 17.38
C THR A 438 -24.74 -31.34 16.54
N ASN A 439 -23.49 -30.99 16.21
CA ASN A 439 -23.10 -29.78 15.50
C ASN A 439 -23.64 -29.70 14.04
N VAL A 440 -24.24 -28.56 13.68
CA VAL A 440 -24.88 -28.31 12.37
C VAL A 440 -23.86 -28.09 11.25
N GLU A 441 -22.75 -27.38 11.50
CA GLU A 441 -21.67 -27.20 10.51
C GLU A 441 -20.92 -28.49 10.23
N HIS A 442 -20.86 -29.39 11.22
CA HIS A 442 -20.32 -30.73 11.06
C HIS A 442 -21.25 -31.60 10.20
N LYS A 443 -22.58 -31.53 10.40
CA LYS A 443 -23.59 -32.20 9.55
C LYS A 443 -23.54 -31.75 8.09
N LYS A 444 -23.44 -30.44 7.84
CA LYS A 444 -23.28 -29.88 6.47
C LYS A 444 -22.08 -30.48 5.74
N ARG A 445 -21.01 -30.80 6.47
CA ARG A 445 -19.76 -31.39 5.96
C ARG A 445 -19.67 -32.91 6.17
N SER A 446 -20.78 -33.60 6.43
CA SER A 446 -20.80 -35.05 6.71
C SER A 446 -20.28 -35.92 5.56
N SER A 447 -20.21 -35.39 4.34
CA SER A 447 -19.58 -35.99 3.15
C SER A 447 -18.04 -35.86 3.12
N ARG A 448 -17.46 -34.93 3.88
CA ARG A 448 -16.00 -34.76 4.06
C ARG A 448 -15.42 -35.60 5.22
N ARG A 449 -16.24 -36.46 5.83
CA ARG A 449 -15.82 -37.30 6.95
C ARG A 449 -14.83 -38.37 6.53
N TYR A 450 -13.84 -38.62 7.37
CA TYR A 450 -12.92 -39.75 7.26
C TYR A 450 -12.55 -40.28 8.65
N GLU A 451 -12.08 -41.53 8.72
CA GLU A 451 -11.60 -42.13 9.97
C GLU A 451 -10.07 -42.01 10.04
N ASP A 452 -9.55 -41.52 11.17
CA ASP A 452 -8.11 -41.32 11.36
C ASP A 452 -7.38 -42.61 11.78
N ALA A 453 -6.05 -42.54 11.97
CA ALA A 453 -5.28 -43.69 12.43
C ALA A 453 -5.68 -44.17 13.85
N SER A 454 -6.14 -43.26 14.73
CA SER A 454 -6.66 -43.58 16.07
C SER A 454 -8.12 -44.07 16.06
N GLY A 455 -8.80 -44.08 14.91
CA GLY A 455 -10.14 -44.64 14.74
C GLY A 455 -11.29 -43.69 15.06
N TYR A 456 -11.05 -42.38 15.21
CA TYR A 456 -12.11 -41.39 15.37
C TYR A 456 -12.50 -40.78 14.01
N GLU A 457 -13.77 -40.37 13.89
CA GLU A 457 -14.23 -39.62 12.72
C GLU A 457 -13.71 -38.17 12.80
N LEU A 458 -13.12 -37.70 11.71
CA LEU A 458 -12.66 -36.33 11.50
C LEU A 458 -13.36 -35.72 10.27
N ILE A 459 -13.43 -34.39 10.22
CA ILE A 459 -13.89 -33.60 9.07
C ILE A 459 -12.73 -32.73 8.60
N SER A 460 -12.40 -32.80 7.31
CA SER A 460 -11.42 -31.91 6.68
C SER A 460 -11.94 -30.49 6.44
N ARG A 461 -11.06 -29.57 6.03
CA ARG A 461 -11.32 -28.13 5.76
C ARG A 461 -11.59 -27.25 7.00
N GLY A 462 -11.17 -27.67 8.19
CA GLY A 462 -11.13 -26.76 9.34
C GLY A 462 -10.04 -25.69 9.23
N PHE A 463 -10.20 -24.59 9.95
CA PHE A 463 -9.17 -23.55 10.16
C PHE A 463 -8.94 -23.34 11.65
N SER A 464 -7.67 -23.27 12.05
CA SER A 464 -7.27 -23.02 13.43
C SER A 464 -6.49 -21.71 13.52
N ILE A 465 -7.16 -20.67 14.04
CA ILE A 465 -6.56 -19.37 14.32
C ILE A 465 -5.51 -19.50 15.43
N ILE A 466 -4.29 -19.04 15.15
CA ILE A 466 -3.17 -18.96 16.10
C ILE A 466 -2.98 -17.51 16.57
N LEU A 467 -3.08 -16.57 15.63
CA LEU A 467 -3.04 -15.12 15.87
C LEU A 467 -4.32 -14.49 15.31
N PRO A 468 -5.27 -14.06 16.17
CA PRO A 468 -6.50 -13.41 15.73
C PRO A 468 -6.26 -12.04 15.09
N LYS A 469 -7.17 -11.67 14.20
CA LYS A 469 -7.25 -10.32 13.62
C LYS A 469 -7.42 -9.25 14.72
N ASP A 470 -6.88 -8.07 14.45
CA ASP A 470 -6.85 -6.87 15.29
C ASP A 470 -6.20 -7.08 16.68
N SER A 471 -5.46 -8.20 16.87
CA SER A 471 -4.65 -8.45 18.07
C SER A 471 -3.48 -7.47 18.17
N GLN A 472 -3.24 -6.91 19.36
CA GLN A 472 -1.99 -6.18 19.61
C GLN A 472 -0.83 -7.17 19.82
N VAL A 473 0.23 -7.04 19.01
CA VAL A 473 1.43 -7.89 19.05
C VAL A 473 2.65 -7.05 19.39
N SER A 474 3.56 -7.54 20.23
CA SER A 474 4.90 -6.94 20.43
C SER A 474 6.00 -7.84 19.89
N GLU A 475 7.18 -7.27 19.60
CA GLU A 475 8.36 -7.95 19.03
C GLU A 475 8.74 -9.27 19.72
N THR A 476 8.37 -9.44 20.99
CA THR A 476 8.72 -10.59 21.84
C THR A 476 7.53 -11.54 22.12
N THR A 477 6.38 -11.32 21.48
CA THR A 477 5.16 -12.13 21.70
C THR A 477 5.09 -13.31 20.74
N GLU A 478 5.35 -14.51 21.26
CA GLU A 478 5.07 -15.76 20.55
C GLU A 478 3.59 -16.16 20.67
N PHE A 479 2.89 -16.29 19.54
CA PHE A 479 1.56 -16.90 19.48
C PHE A 479 1.72 -18.38 19.16
N ARG A 480 1.40 -19.25 20.12
CA ARG A 480 1.68 -20.70 20.05
C ARG A 480 0.38 -21.49 20.07
N SER A 481 0.29 -22.57 19.29
CA SER A 481 -0.88 -23.47 19.31
C SER A 481 -0.48 -24.94 19.07
N PRO A 482 -1.01 -25.89 19.87
CA PRO A 482 -0.63 -27.30 19.80
C PRO A 482 -1.43 -28.08 18.76
N TYR A 483 -0.72 -28.86 17.95
CA TYR A 483 -1.25 -29.69 16.86
C TYR A 483 -0.65 -31.10 16.91
N ASN A 484 -1.20 -32.00 16.09
CA ASN A 484 -0.72 -33.38 16.03
C ASN A 484 -1.06 -34.09 14.71
N TYR A 485 -0.27 -35.10 14.37
CA TYR A 485 -0.59 -36.09 13.35
C TYR A 485 -0.66 -37.50 13.96
N THR A 486 -1.66 -38.28 13.53
CA THR A 486 -1.83 -39.68 13.90
C THR A 486 -1.49 -40.58 12.71
N MET A 487 -0.72 -41.64 12.95
CA MET A 487 -0.33 -42.62 11.92
C MET A 487 -0.43 -44.05 12.44
N LYS A 488 -0.62 -45.02 11.54
CA LYS A 488 -0.75 -46.45 11.88
C LYS A 488 0.60 -47.10 12.21
N SER A 489 1.71 -46.53 11.75
CA SER A 489 3.08 -46.98 12.05
C SER A 489 4.04 -45.78 12.12
N ILE A 490 5.26 -45.97 12.62
CA ILE A 490 6.27 -44.90 12.72
C ILE A 490 6.85 -44.54 11.34
N GLU A 491 6.97 -45.55 10.48
CA GLU A 491 7.47 -45.45 9.09
C GLU A 491 6.51 -44.67 8.18
N SER A 492 5.23 -44.55 8.60
CA SER A 492 4.19 -43.82 7.87
C SER A 492 4.31 -42.29 7.98
N PHE A 493 5.10 -41.75 8.94
CA PHE A 493 5.39 -40.32 9.01
C PHE A 493 6.46 -39.91 7.98
N ARG A 494 6.35 -38.72 7.36
CA ARG A 494 7.46 -38.11 6.60
C ARG A 494 8.62 -37.74 7.54
N ASN A 495 9.87 -37.73 7.05
CA ASN A 495 11.02 -37.28 7.85
C ASN A 495 10.97 -35.76 8.07
N GLU A 496 10.66 -35.02 7.01
CA GLU A 496 10.32 -33.61 7.05
C GLU A 496 8.83 -33.44 7.36
N LEU A 497 8.52 -32.58 8.33
CA LEU A 497 7.17 -32.10 8.65
C LEU A 497 6.97 -30.75 7.96
N GLU A 498 5.94 -30.65 7.13
CA GLU A 498 5.58 -29.47 6.34
C GLU A 498 4.23 -28.94 6.83
N ILE A 499 4.14 -27.66 7.17
CA ILE A 499 2.93 -27.02 7.69
C ILE A 499 2.66 -25.69 6.97
N ASP A 500 1.53 -25.62 6.28
CA ASP A 500 1.09 -24.40 5.60
C ASP A 500 0.46 -23.40 6.59
N ILE A 501 1.02 -22.19 6.62
CA ILE A 501 0.51 -21.06 7.41
C ILE A 501 -0.46 -20.27 6.53
N LEU A 502 -1.73 -20.23 6.92
CA LEU A 502 -2.79 -19.58 6.16
C LEU A 502 -3.15 -18.22 6.76
N CYS A 503 -3.44 -17.25 5.88
CA CYS A 503 -4.05 -15.97 6.21
C CYS A 503 -5.53 -15.99 5.86
N TYR A 504 -6.40 -15.57 6.78
CA TYR A 504 -7.80 -15.25 6.47
C TYR A 504 -7.98 -13.73 6.39
N ARG A 505 -8.41 -13.27 5.21
CA ARG A 505 -8.50 -11.86 4.81
C ARG A 505 -9.94 -11.31 4.79
N GLY A 506 -10.93 -12.13 5.17
CA GLY A 506 -12.36 -11.81 5.10
C GLY A 506 -12.91 -11.01 6.29
N LEU A 507 -14.25 -11.00 6.40
CA LEU A 507 -14.98 -10.19 7.38
C LEU A 507 -15.37 -10.94 8.66
N SER A 508 -15.28 -12.27 8.71
CA SER A 508 -15.56 -13.03 9.92
C SER A 508 -14.52 -12.75 11.02
N GLU A 509 -14.98 -12.47 12.23
CA GLU A 509 -14.12 -12.41 13.42
C GLU A 509 -13.59 -13.79 13.81
N LYS A 510 -14.30 -14.86 13.42
CA LYS A 510 -14.04 -16.27 13.79
C LYS A 510 -14.22 -17.18 12.57
N PRO A 511 -13.31 -17.11 11.58
CA PRO A 511 -13.22 -18.13 10.54
C PRO A 511 -12.91 -19.51 11.17
N GLU A 512 -13.77 -20.49 10.92
CA GLU A 512 -13.60 -21.89 11.38
C GLU A 512 -13.36 -22.89 10.24
N TRP A 513 -13.68 -22.52 8.99
CA TRP A 513 -13.68 -23.44 7.86
C TRP A 513 -13.07 -22.80 6.60
N THR A 514 -12.16 -23.51 5.93
CA THR A 514 -11.51 -23.12 4.65
C THR A 514 -12.34 -23.48 3.41
N ASP A 515 -13.62 -23.81 3.60
CA ASP A 515 -14.64 -23.90 2.54
C ASP A 515 -15.83 -22.96 2.76
N VAL A 516 -15.65 -21.96 3.62
CA VAL A 516 -16.45 -20.72 3.71
C VAL A 516 -15.49 -19.58 3.36
N ASP A 517 -15.94 -18.57 2.62
CA ASP A 517 -15.11 -17.44 2.16
C ASP A 517 -13.78 -17.91 1.52
N THR A 518 -13.80 -18.98 0.72
CA THR A 518 -12.60 -19.69 0.21
C THR A 518 -11.56 -18.74 -0.40
N ASP A 519 -12.01 -17.78 -1.20
CA ASP A 519 -11.17 -16.81 -1.92
C ASP A 519 -10.53 -15.74 -1.00
N MET A 520 -10.91 -15.72 0.28
CA MET A 520 -10.32 -14.88 1.32
C MET A 520 -9.18 -15.57 2.08
N TYR A 521 -8.84 -16.82 1.74
CA TYR A 521 -7.68 -17.53 2.27
C TYR A 521 -6.49 -17.46 1.30
N SER A 522 -5.27 -17.31 1.83
CA SER A 522 -4.02 -17.40 1.06
C SER A 522 -2.93 -18.13 1.86
N THR A 523 -2.05 -18.84 1.17
CA THR A 523 -0.94 -19.61 1.73
C THR A 523 0.27 -18.71 1.91
N LEU A 524 0.56 -18.38 3.16
CA LEU A 524 1.65 -17.48 3.50
C LEU A 524 3.01 -18.20 3.57
N CYS A 525 3.11 -19.06 4.57
CA CYS A 525 4.23 -19.94 4.95
C CYS A 525 4.04 -21.39 4.46
N THR A 526 5.12 -22.11 4.20
CA THR A 526 5.18 -23.57 4.45
C THR A 526 6.37 -23.81 5.35
N VAL A 527 6.16 -23.98 6.65
CA VAL A 527 7.23 -24.18 7.62
C VAL A 527 7.69 -25.63 7.57
N LYS A 528 9.01 -25.84 7.55
CA LYS A 528 9.63 -27.17 7.44
C LYS A 528 10.44 -27.52 8.70
N ALA A 529 10.30 -28.75 9.17
CA ALA A 529 11.11 -29.28 10.27
C ALA A 529 11.53 -30.74 10.04
N ASP A 530 12.82 -31.05 10.17
CA ASP A 530 13.26 -32.45 10.29
C ASP A 530 12.83 -33.01 11.66
N VAL A 531 11.92 -33.98 11.64
CA VAL A 531 11.40 -34.70 12.80
C VAL A 531 11.86 -36.16 12.83
N ALA A 532 12.85 -36.55 12.01
CA ALA A 532 13.33 -37.92 11.92
C ALA A 532 13.85 -38.48 13.26
N GLN A 533 14.52 -37.64 14.07
CA GLN A 533 14.94 -38.03 15.43
C GLN A 533 13.73 -38.17 16.37
N PHE A 534 12.83 -37.17 16.38
CA PHE A 534 11.61 -37.17 17.19
C PHE A 534 10.75 -38.43 17.00
N LYS A 535 10.61 -38.93 15.76
CA LYS A 535 9.92 -40.21 15.47
C LYS A 535 10.36 -41.38 16.34
N THR A 536 11.65 -41.49 16.63
CA THR A 536 12.21 -42.61 17.43
C THR A 536 11.75 -42.58 18.89
N THR A 537 11.32 -41.40 19.37
CA THR A 537 10.77 -41.21 20.71
C THR A 537 9.29 -41.58 20.82
N LEU A 538 8.58 -41.72 19.69
CA LEU A 538 7.16 -42.05 19.66
C LEU A 538 6.88 -43.42 20.29
N ARG A 539 5.68 -43.55 20.86
CA ARG A 539 5.21 -44.77 21.55
C ARG A 539 3.83 -45.16 21.03
N PRO A 540 3.50 -46.47 20.96
CA PRO A 540 2.19 -46.92 20.53
C PRO A 540 1.12 -46.47 21.52
N GLN A 541 -0.02 -46.03 20.99
CA GLN A 541 -1.20 -45.59 21.74
C GLN A 541 -2.41 -46.44 21.30
N LEU A 542 -3.37 -46.62 22.20
CA LEU A 542 -4.60 -47.35 21.92
C LEU A 542 -5.72 -46.37 21.53
N GLY A 543 -6.23 -46.55 20.32
CA GLY A 543 -7.35 -45.80 19.75
C GLY A 543 -8.70 -46.51 19.92
N LYS A 544 -9.72 -46.01 19.23
CA LYS A 544 -11.07 -46.58 19.21
C LYS A 544 -11.00 -48.03 18.73
N GLY A 545 -11.64 -48.95 19.46
CA GLY A 545 -11.62 -50.39 19.14
C GLY A 545 -10.26 -51.06 19.34
N SER A 546 -9.43 -50.56 20.27
CA SER A 546 -8.10 -51.12 20.61
C SER A 546 -7.09 -51.11 19.46
N ARG A 547 -7.30 -50.27 18.45
CA ARG A 547 -6.34 -50.05 17.35
C ARG A 547 -5.05 -49.43 17.88
N ILE A 548 -3.91 -49.93 17.43
CA ILE A 548 -2.61 -49.31 17.72
C ILE A 548 -2.37 -48.18 16.72
N TYR A 549 -2.01 -47.00 17.23
CA TYR A 549 -1.57 -45.86 16.43
C TYR A 549 -0.41 -45.14 17.12
N PHE A 550 0.22 -44.21 16.40
CA PHE A 550 1.31 -43.35 16.89
C PHE A 550 0.90 -41.89 16.70
N LYS A 551 1.25 -41.03 17.67
CA LYS A 551 0.85 -39.62 17.70
C LYS A 551 2.07 -38.70 17.81
N LEU A 552 2.38 -37.99 16.73
CA LEU A 552 3.38 -36.93 16.70
C LEU A 552 2.71 -35.63 17.15
N ASN A 553 3.14 -35.04 18.27
CA ASN A 553 2.61 -33.77 18.79
C ASN A 553 3.65 -32.66 18.57
N PHE A 554 3.21 -31.51 18.09
CA PHE A 554 4.05 -30.33 17.81
C PHE A 554 3.24 -29.07 18.13
N GLU A 555 3.89 -27.92 18.20
CA GLU A 555 3.20 -26.62 18.32
C GLU A 555 3.71 -25.70 17.22
N VAL A 556 2.79 -25.08 16.47
CA VAL A 556 3.13 -24.00 15.55
C VAL A 556 3.26 -22.73 16.39
N ILE A 557 4.33 -21.99 16.16
CA ILE A 557 4.60 -20.70 16.79
C ILE A 557 4.65 -19.65 15.68
N LEU A 558 3.84 -18.60 15.82
CA LEU A 558 3.86 -17.39 15.01
C LEU A 558 4.45 -16.25 15.84
N SER A 559 5.45 -15.56 15.31
CA SER A 559 6.09 -14.41 15.95
C SER A 559 6.23 -13.27 14.93
N PHE A 560 5.44 -12.20 15.10
CA PHE A 560 5.74 -10.92 14.44
C PHE A 560 6.96 -10.31 15.15
N GLY A 561 8.04 -10.08 14.40
CA GLY A 561 9.20 -9.35 14.90
C GLY A 561 8.93 -7.85 14.88
N LEU A 562 9.70 -7.11 14.08
CA LEU A 562 9.34 -5.75 13.71
C LEU A 562 8.27 -5.77 12.61
N THR A 563 8.65 -5.80 11.34
CA THR A 563 7.72 -5.71 10.18
C THR A 563 7.37 -7.05 9.52
N GLU A 564 8.03 -8.13 9.92
CA GLU A 564 7.87 -9.45 9.32
C GLU A 564 7.28 -10.44 10.32
N LEU A 565 6.29 -11.19 9.86
CA LEU A 565 5.81 -12.39 10.55
C LEU A 565 6.81 -13.53 10.29
N THR A 566 7.15 -14.28 11.32
CA THR A 566 7.94 -15.51 11.25
C THR A 566 7.15 -16.67 11.84
N ALA A 567 7.40 -17.88 11.35
CA ALA A 567 6.77 -19.09 11.82
C ALA A 567 7.80 -20.20 12.03
N GLN A 568 7.67 -20.92 13.13
CA GLN A 568 8.54 -22.02 13.53
C GLN A 568 7.69 -23.15 14.10
N LEU A 569 8.09 -24.40 13.87
CA LEU A 569 7.54 -25.58 14.52
C LEU A 569 8.37 -25.89 15.77
N SER A 570 7.69 -26.29 16.84
CA SER A 570 8.31 -26.76 18.07
C SER A 570 7.77 -28.12 18.49
N TRP A 571 8.59 -28.94 19.11
CA TRP A 571 8.24 -30.28 19.58
C TRP A 571 9.05 -30.64 20.83
N LYS A 572 8.82 -31.83 21.42
CA LYS A 572 9.53 -32.26 22.62
C LYS A 572 10.30 -33.55 22.42
N GLU A 573 11.62 -33.48 22.52
CA GLU A 573 12.52 -34.64 22.47
C GLU A 573 13.06 -34.92 23.87
N ASN A 574 12.78 -36.11 24.40
CA ASN A 574 13.19 -36.55 25.74
C ASN A 574 12.75 -35.61 26.89
N GLY A 575 11.82 -34.69 26.64
CA GLY A 575 11.31 -33.70 27.59
C GLY A 575 11.74 -32.25 27.31
N GLU A 576 12.81 -32.06 26.52
CA GLU A 576 13.30 -30.74 26.11
C GLU A 576 12.52 -30.20 24.90
N GLU A 577 12.23 -28.89 24.87
CA GLU A 577 11.71 -28.24 23.66
C GLU A 577 12.80 -28.18 22.59
N LYS A 578 12.44 -28.60 21.37
CA LYS A 578 13.20 -28.42 20.13
C LYS A 578 12.40 -27.54 19.20
N ARG A 579 13.08 -26.81 18.32
CA ARG A 579 12.49 -25.90 17.33
C ARG A 579 13.25 -26.04 16.02
N CYS A 580 12.56 -25.88 14.89
CA CYS A 580 13.23 -25.67 13.61
C CYS A 580 13.74 -24.22 13.49
N SER A 581 14.43 -23.91 12.39
CA SER A 581 14.64 -22.52 11.99
C SER A 581 13.31 -21.78 11.89
N ALA A 582 13.28 -20.50 12.26
CA ALA A 582 12.12 -19.65 12.00
C ALA A 582 12.11 -19.26 10.53
N GLU A 583 11.11 -19.73 9.79
CA GLU A 583 10.87 -19.31 8.41
C GLU A 583 10.16 -17.96 8.41
N ILE A 584 10.58 -17.06 7.52
CA ILE A 584 9.86 -15.81 7.31
C ILE A 584 8.58 -16.11 6.53
N VAL A 585 7.47 -15.53 6.96
CA VAL A 585 6.14 -15.85 6.46
C VAL A 585 5.80 -14.91 5.31
N TYR A 586 5.79 -15.49 4.10
CA TYR A 586 5.62 -14.76 2.84
C TYR A 586 4.15 -14.79 2.37
N ASP A 587 3.89 -14.76 1.07
CA ASP A 587 2.60 -15.13 0.46
C ASP A 587 2.95 -15.80 -0.88
N TYR A 588 2.93 -17.13 -0.88
CA TYR A 588 3.50 -17.95 -1.96
C TYR A 588 2.59 -18.00 -3.18
N ASP A 589 1.27 -17.97 -2.98
CA ASP A 589 0.28 -18.04 -4.07
C ASP A 589 0.44 -16.85 -5.04
N ILE A 590 0.87 -15.69 -4.55
CA ILE A 590 1.18 -14.49 -5.35
C ILE A 590 2.51 -14.61 -6.12
N ILE A 591 3.37 -15.60 -5.85
CA ILE A 591 4.69 -15.72 -6.50
C ILE A 591 4.59 -16.35 -7.89
N GLU A 592 3.69 -17.33 -8.09
CA GLU A 592 3.60 -18.11 -9.34
C GLU A 592 2.32 -17.83 -10.16
N SER A 593 1.27 -17.24 -9.59
CA SER A 593 0.00 -17.00 -10.29
C SER A 593 -0.04 -15.71 -11.16
N GLY A 594 1.12 -15.14 -11.50
CA GLY A 594 1.21 -14.01 -12.42
C GLY A 594 1.01 -14.49 -13.86
N PHE A 595 0.02 -13.95 -14.57
CA PHE A 595 -0.30 -14.36 -15.95
C PHE A 595 0.87 -14.13 -16.93
N ASP A 596 1.68 -15.17 -17.15
CA ASP A 596 2.71 -15.26 -18.20
C ASP A 596 2.23 -16.18 -19.35
N VAL A 597 1.10 -15.84 -19.98
CA VAL A 597 0.60 -16.50 -21.20
C VAL A 597 -0.05 -15.46 -22.12
N GLU A 598 0.09 -15.65 -23.44
CA GLU A 598 -0.48 -14.83 -24.54
C GLU A 598 0.13 -13.43 -24.73
N ASP A 599 1.38 -13.37 -25.19
CA ASP A 599 1.73 -12.53 -26.36
C ASP A 599 2.91 -13.14 -27.15
N SER A 600 2.61 -14.19 -27.92
CA SER A 600 3.57 -14.90 -28.78
C SER A 600 2.98 -15.15 -30.17
N ALA A 601 2.59 -14.07 -30.84
CA ALA A 601 2.46 -14.10 -32.29
C ALA A 601 3.88 -14.18 -32.89
N GLU A 602 4.22 -15.32 -33.50
CA GLU A 602 5.46 -15.43 -34.28
C GLU A 602 5.32 -14.56 -35.55
N PRO A 603 6.36 -13.78 -35.92
CA PRO A 603 6.35 -13.02 -37.17
C PRO A 603 6.72 -13.94 -38.36
N ASP A 604 5.95 -13.86 -39.44
CA ASP A 604 6.31 -14.47 -40.72
C ASP A 604 7.57 -13.81 -41.29
N GLU A 605 8.72 -14.52 -41.26
CA GLU A 605 9.95 -14.06 -41.92
C GLU A 605 9.95 -14.40 -43.42
N GLU A 606 9.40 -13.50 -44.25
CA GLU A 606 9.72 -13.48 -45.68
C GLU A 606 11.22 -13.13 -45.87
N SER A 607 12.01 -14.09 -46.35
CA SER A 607 13.40 -13.84 -46.76
C SER A 607 13.66 -14.42 -48.17
N GLU A 608 13.93 -13.52 -49.12
CA GLU A 608 14.28 -13.87 -50.49
C GLU A 608 15.72 -14.38 -50.59
N THR A 609 15.93 -15.63 -51.00
CA THR A 609 17.16 -16.05 -51.70
C THR A 609 16.85 -17.07 -52.80
N ASP A 610 17.13 -16.70 -54.04
CA ASP A 610 17.06 -17.57 -55.23
C ASP A 610 18.21 -18.61 -55.29
N VAL A 611 18.09 -19.51 -56.28
CA VAL A 611 19.15 -20.25 -57.02
C VAL A 611 19.33 -21.76 -56.72
N ASP A 612 18.90 -22.54 -57.72
CA ASP A 612 19.33 -23.87 -58.22
C ASP A 612 19.11 -25.20 -57.43
N GLN A 613 18.26 -26.05 -58.06
CA GLN A 613 18.49 -27.45 -58.50
C GLN A 613 19.16 -28.45 -57.53
N GLU A 614 18.68 -29.68 -57.27
CA GLU A 614 18.18 -30.68 -58.23
C GLU A 614 17.64 -31.95 -57.48
N SER A 615 16.66 -32.67 -58.06
CA SER A 615 16.27 -34.08 -57.73
C SER A 615 15.62 -34.41 -56.36
N ALA A 616 14.96 -35.56 -56.13
CA ALA A 616 14.02 -36.36 -56.94
C ALA A 616 13.37 -37.49 -56.09
N LYS A 617 12.05 -37.75 -56.29
CA LYS A 617 11.23 -38.84 -55.68
C LYS A 617 10.91 -38.63 -54.18
N GLY A 618 9.78 -39.11 -53.63
CA GLY A 618 8.62 -39.79 -54.22
C GLY A 618 7.87 -40.65 -53.17
N PHE A 619 6.63 -41.06 -53.49
CA PHE A 619 5.66 -41.79 -52.64
C PHE A 619 5.00 -40.99 -51.49
N ASP A 620 3.76 -41.26 -51.05
CA ASP A 620 2.46 -41.57 -51.73
C ASP A 620 1.32 -41.58 -50.65
N ASP A 621 0.05 -41.68 -51.07
CA ASP A 621 -1.21 -41.91 -50.29
C ASP A 621 -1.69 -40.75 -49.36
N GLU A 622 -2.87 -40.12 -49.53
CA GLU A 622 -4.27 -40.55 -49.24
C GLU A 622 -4.57 -40.74 -47.72
N GLU A 623 -5.64 -40.24 -47.07
CA GLU A 623 -6.85 -39.40 -47.35
C GLU A 623 -7.23 -38.70 -45.99
N GLY A 624 -8.26 -37.85 -45.79
CA GLY A 624 -9.37 -37.45 -46.65
C GLY A 624 -10.48 -36.64 -45.93
N SER A 625 -10.84 -35.45 -46.46
CA SER A 625 -11.93 -34.55 -45.98
C SER A 625 -11.76 -33.96 -44.55
N LYS A 626 -12.45 -32.90 -44.09
CA LYS A 626 -13.57 -32.09 -44.63
C LYS A 626 -13.55 -30.68 -43.98
N MET A 627 -13.98 -29.64 -44.68
CA MET A 627 -14.11 -28.28 -44.11
C MET A 627 -15.51 -28.00 -43.52
N GLU A 628 -15.56 -27.25 -42.42
CA GLU A 628 -16.74 -26.51 -41.96
C GLU A 628 -16.36 -25.04 -41.70
N THR A 629 -17.31 -24.11 -41.87
CA THR A 629 -17.04 -22.68 -41.99
C THR A 629 -17.41 -21.87 -40.73
N GLY A 630 -16.65 -20.81 -40.46
CA GLY A 630 -16.65 -20.08 -39.18
C GLY A 630 -17.80 -19.11 -38.93
N SER A 631 -19.07 -19.48 -39.13
CA SER A 631 -20.22 -18.64 -38.71
C SER A 631 -20.83 -19.02 -37.36
N GLU A 632 -20.74 -20.27 -36.90
CA GLU A 632 -21.36 -20.72 -35.63
C GLU A 632 -20.71 -20.17 -34.33
N LYS A 633 -19.59 -19.44 -34.43
CA LYS A 633 -18.88 -18.90 -33.25
C LYS A 633 -19.37 -17.51 -32.81
N ALA A 634 -20.14 -16.80 -33.63
CA ALA A 634 -20.63 -15.46 -33.29
C ALA A 634 -21.83 -15.52 -32.32
N ASP A 635 -22.89 -16.25 -32.68
CA ASP A 635 -24.17 -16.20 -31.95
C ASP A 635 -24.06 -16.73 -30.51
N LYS A 636 -23.19 -17.74 -30.28
CA LYS A 636 -22.90 -18.32 -28.95
C LYS A 636 -22.14 -17.37 -28.00
N ALA A 637 -21.73 -16.18 -28.45
CA ALA A 637 -21.14 -15.14 -27.61
C ALA A 637 -22.18 -14.15 -27.04
N LEU A 638 -23.27 -13.89 -27.75
CA LEU A 638 -24.28 -12.89 -27.37
C LEU A 638 -25.19 -13.38 -26.23
N ASP A 639 -25.67 -14.63 -26.29
CA ASP A 639 -26.49 -15.23 -25.23
C ASP A 639 -25.82 -15.23 -23.84
N LYS A 640 -24.48 -15.20 -23.80
CA LYS A 640 -23.71 -15.20 -22.54
C LYS A 640 -23.61 -13.83 -21.86
N VAL A 641 -23.87 -12.74 -22.58
CA VAL A 641 -23.89 -11.38 -22.00
C VAL A 641 -25.27 -11.10 -21.39
N ASP A 642 -26.33 -11.47 -22.10
CA ASP A 642 -27.72 -11.26 -21.63
C ASP A 642 -28.13 -12.18 -20.46
N GLN A 643 -27.30 -13.18 -20.11
CA GLN A 643 -27.42 -13.95 -18.86
C GLN A 643 -26.70 -13.28 -17.68
N SER A 644 -25.49 -12.75 -17.86
CA SER A 644 -24.72 -12.17 -16.75
C SER A 644 -25.30 -10.85 -16.24
N GLU A 645 -25.91 -10.04 -17.12
CA GLU A 645 -26.62 -8.83 -16.68
C GLU A 645 -27.83 -9.18 -15.79
N LYS A 646 -28.63 -10.19 -16.14
CA LYS A 646 -29.79 -10.63 -15.35
C LYS A 646 -29.40 -11.27 -14.01
N GLU A 647 -28.29 -11.98 -13.95
CA GLU A 647 -27.74 -12.46 -12.67
C GLU A 647 -27.28 -11.28 -11.79
N SER A 648 -26.65 -10.25 -12.38
CA SER A 648 -26.22 -9.06 -11.62
C SER A 648 -27.37 -8.28 -10.98
N GLU A 649 -28.49 -8.05 -11.69
CA GLU A 649 -29.70 -7.44 -11.10
C GLU A 649 -30.28 -8.26 -9.94
N THR A 650 -30.19 -9.59 -10.04
CA THR A 650 -30.74 -10.51 -9.03
C THR A 650 -29.90 -10.50 -7.75
N VAL A 651 -28.58 -10.28 -7.85
CA VAL A 651 -27.71 -10.07 -6.69
C VAL A 651 -28.02 -8.72 -6.02
N VAL A 652 -28.08 -7.62 -6.78
CA VAL A 652 -28.34 -6.28 -6.24
C VAL A 652 -29.69 -6.21 -5.50
N LYS A 653 -30.74 -6.88 -6.03
CA LYS A 653 -32.05 -6.97 -5.35
C LYS A 653 -31.94 -7.71 -3.99
N LYS A 654 -31.18 -8.81 -3.91
CA LYS A 654 -30.95 -9.54 -2.65
C LYS A 654 -30.08 -8.79 -1.64
N GLU A 655 -29.15 -7.95 -2.10
CA GLU A 655 -28.38 -7.07 -1.20
C GLU A 655 -29.29 -5.98 -0.61
N ALA A 656 -30.17 -5.38 -1.41
CA ALA A 656 -31.18 -4.42 -0.94
C ALA A 656 -32.17 -5.03 0.08
N GLU A 657 -32.64 -6.26 -0.15
CA GLU A 657 -33.48 -7.00 0.81
C GLU A 657 -32.74 -7.28 2.12
N ASN A 658 -31.45 -7.67 2.06
CA ASN A 658 -30.64 -7.91 3.26
C ASN A 658 -30.34 -6.63 4.07
N GLU A 659 -30.15 -5.48 3.42
CA GLU A 659 -30.02 -4.19 4.13
C GLU A 659 -31.34 -3.77 4.80
N LEU A 660 -32.49 -4.00 4.15
CA LEU A 660 -33.81 -3.78 4.75
C LEU A 660 -34.04 -4.63 6.01
N VAL A 661 -33.64 -5.91 5.99
CA VAL A 661 -33.75 -6.81 7.15
C VAL A 661 -32.85 -6.38 8.32
N LYS A 662 -31.71 -5.71 8.06
CA LYS A 662 -30.85 -5.14 9.12
C LYS A 662 -31.44 -3.89 9.79
N GLY A 663 -32.43 -3.25 9.17
CA GLY A 663 -33.04 -2.00 9.66
C GLY A 663 -34.01 -2.16 10.83
N LEU A 664 -34.46 -3.39 11.14
CA LEU A 664 -35.47 -3.65 12.16
C LEU A 664 -34.85 -4.31 13.41
N GLY A 665 -34.92 -3.60 14.53
CA GLY A 665 -34.40 -4.06 15.82
C GLY A 665 -35.24 -5.19 16.45
N LYS A 666 -34.59 -6.03 17.26
CA LYS A 666 -35.24 -7.15 17.96
C LYS A 666 -36.04 -6.69 19.19
N GLU A 667 -37.37 -6.67 19.09
CA GLU A 667 -38.27 -6.82 20.24
C GLU A 667 -39.47 -7.71 19.87
N SER A 668 -39.62 -8.83 20.58
CA SER A 668 -40.67 -9.87 20.41
C SER A 668 -40.78 -10.51 19.00
N MET A 669 -41.47 -11.63 18.79
CA MET A 669 -42.30 -12.44 19.69
C MET A 669 -42.12 -13.95 19.43
N GLU A 670 -42.43 -14.78 20.42
CA GLU A 670 -42.74 -16.20 20.19
C GLU A 670 -44.16 -16.32 19.60
N ASP A 671 -44.53 -17.51 19.12
CA ASP A 671 -45.82 -17.85 18.49
C ASP A 671 -46.23 -17.05 17.23
N LEU A 672 -46.10 -17.70 16.06
CA LEU A 672 -47.26 -17.98 15.20
C LEU A 672 -46.89 -18.95 14.07
N ASP A 673 -47.44 -20.17 14.14
CA ASP A 673 -47.38 -21.14 13.05
C ASP A 673 -48.62 -20.99 12.12
N THR A 674 -48.54 -21.52 10.91
CA THR A 674 -49.61 -21.62 9.89
C THR A 674 -50.26 -20.34 9.34
N ALA A 675 -49.76 -19.87 8.18
CA ALA A 675 -50.57 -19.19 7.15
C ALA A 675 -49.98 -19.46 5.74
N SER A 676 -50.80 -19.41 4.69
CA SER A 676 -50.39 -19.72 3.30
C SER A 676 -50.13 -18.48 2.44
N ASN A 677 -49.18 -18.56 1.49
CA ASN A 677 -48.95 -17.55 0.46
C ASN A 677 -50.24 -17.18 -0.31
N LYS A 678 -50.88 -16.05 0.05
CA LYS A 678 -51.72 -15.26 -0.88
C LYS A 678 -52.14 -13.84 -0.45
N ASP A 679 -52.04 -13.47 0.82
CA ASP A 679 -52.54 -12.16 1.30
C ASP A 679 -51.47 -11.06 1.44
N PHE A 680 -50.20 -11.35 1.11
CA PHE A 680 -49.07 -10.42 1.31
C PHE A 680 -49.15 -9.17 0.42
N ASP A 681 -49.58 -9.31 -0.83
CA ASP A 681 -49.73 -8.21 -1.80
C ASP A 681 -50.82 -7.19 -1.40
N LYS A 682 -51.64 -7.48 -0.37
CA LYS A 682 -52.75 -6.63 0.07
C LYS A 682 -52.53 -5.95 1.42
N MET A 683 -51.38 -6.17 2.07
CA MET A 683 -51.00 -5.45 3.30
C MET A 683 -49.94 -4.36 3.05
N LEU A 684 -49.46 -4.22 1.80
CA LEU A 684 -48.44 -3.23 1.41
C LEU A 684 -49.00 -1.86 0.96
N GLU A 685 -50.32 -1.72 0.79
CA GLU A 685 -50.93 -0.44 0.38
C GLU A 685 -51.44 0.43 1.55
N ASP A 686 -51.68 -0.14 2.74
CA ASP A 686 -52.34 0.53 3.88
C ASP A 686 -51.51 0.51 5.19
N SER A 687 -50.33 1.14 5.23
CA SER A 687 -49.73 1.62 6.50
C SER A 687 -48.72 2.79 6.38
N GLU A 688 -49.18 3.98 6.79
CA GLU A 688 -48.42 5.14 7.33
C GLU A 688 -47.05 5.55 6.72
N VAL A 689 -47.06 6.06 5.48
CA VAL A 689 -45.96 6.93 4.98
C VAL A 689 -46.10 8.36 5.57
N SER A 690 -45.86 8.51 6.87
CA SER A 690 -46.13 9.78 7.58
C SER A 690 -45.15 10.16 8.70
N ASN A 691 -43.84 10.18 8.40
CA ASN A 691 -42.91 11.10 9.10
C ASN A 691 -41.60 11.44 8.34
N VAL A 692 -41.07 10.55 7.49
CA VAL A 692 -39.76 10.77 6.84
C VAL A 692 -39.79 11.87 5.76
N LYS A 693 -40.92 12.08 5.07
CA LYS A 693 -41.06 13.11 4.01
C LYS A 693 -41.13 14.55 4.53
N GLY A 694 -41.27 14.77 5.84
CA GLY A 694 -41.34 16.11 6.44
C GLY A 694 -39.99 16.83 6.54
N SER A 695 -38.90 16.08 6.75
CA SER A 695 -37.57 16.67 6.99
C SER A 695 -36.78 16.93 5.69
N ALA A 696 -36.92 16.07 4.68
CA ALA A 696 -36.25 16.26 3.38
C ALA A 696 -36.77 17.53 2.67
N LYS A 697 -38.10 17.71 2.62
CA LYS A 697 -38.73 18.85 1.94
C LYS A 697 -38.34 20.19 2.55
N LYS A 698 -38.09 20.23 3.86
CA LYS A 698 -37.61 21.41 4.60
C LYS A 698 -36.13 21.75 4.39
N LEU A 699 -35.35 20.86 3.77
CA LEU A 699 -33.98 21.13 3.37
C LEU A 699 -33.93 21.65 1.92
N ASP A 700 -34.71 21.07 1.01
CA ASP A 700 -34.88 21.60 -0.35
C ASP A 700 -35.49 23.01 -0.35
N GLU A 701 -36.60 23.23 0.36
CA GLU A 701 -37.31 24.53 0.37
C GLU A 701 -36.42 25.68 0.90
N ASN A 702 -35.58 25.42 1.90
CA ASN A 702 -34.60 26.40 2.39
C ASN A 702 -33.47 26.67 1.39
N PHE A 703 -33.07 25.68 0.59
CA PHE A 703 -32.02 25.84 -0.41
C PHE A 703 -32.54 26.66 -1.61
N ASP A 704 -33.77 26.37 -2.06
CA ASP A 704 -34.43 27.08 -3.15
C ASP A 704 -34.76 28.55 -2.79
N GLU A 705 -35.25 28.85 -1.57
CA GLU A 705 -35.44 30.25 -1.15
C GLU A 705 -34.11 31.02 -1.06
N THR A 706 -33.04 30.37 -0.57
CA THR A 706 -31.71 31.00 -0.51
C THR A 706 -31.15 31.28 -1.91
N PHE A 707 -31.28 30.32 -2.83
CA PHE A 707 -30.82 30.46 -4.22
C PHE A 707 -31.62 31.54 -4.96
N LYS A 708 -32.94 31.61 -4.72
CA LYS A 708 -33.82 32.61 -5.33
C LYS A 708 -33.55 34.03 -4.83
N MET A 709 -33.27 34.21 -3.53
CA MET A 709 -32.82 35.49 -2.98
C MET A 709 -31.45 35.96 -3.52
N MET A 710 -30.62 35.06 -4.06
CA MET A 710 -29.38 35.43 -4.73
C MET A 710 -29.62 35.81 -6.21
N VAL A 711 -30.53 35.13 -6.91
CA VAL A 711 -30.85 35.43 -8.32
C VAL A 711 -31.68 36.71 -8.47
N ASP A 712 -32.63 36.98 -7.57
CA ASP A 712 -33.49 38.19 -7.61
C ASP A 712 -32.74 39.51 -7.27
N ASN A 713 -31.40 39.49 -7.11
CA ASN A 713 -30.56 40.65 -6.80
C ASN A 713 -29.61 41.11 -7.94
N GLU A 714 -29.53 40.40 -9.08
CA GLU A 714 -28.68 40.83 -10.22
C GLU A 714 -29.42 41.67 -11.29
N GLU A 715 -30.75 41.80 -11.24
CA GLU A 715 -31.53 42.69 -12.13
C GLU A 715 -31.94 44.03 -11.48
N LYS A 716 -30.93 44.81 -11.02
CA LYS A 716 -31.02 46.28 -10.80
C LYS A 716 -29.64 46.92 -10.58
N ASP A 717 -29.07 47.46 -11.65
CA ASP A 717 -28.83 48.90 -11.80
C ASP A 717 -27.94 49.17 -13.02
N SER A 718 -28.59 49.48 -14.16
CA SER A 718 -27.94 50.06 -15.32
C SER A 718 -28.05 51.59 -15.27
N ASP A 719 -27.03 52.27 -15.81
CA ASP A 719 -26.92 53.72 -15.98
C ASP A 719 -26.75 54.58 -14.71
N ILE A 720 -25.50 55.01 -14.46
CA ILE A 720 -25.15 56.44 -14.47
C ILE A 720 -23.64 56.61 -14.73
N ASP A 721 -23.29 57.56 -15.59
CA ASP A 721 -21.92 57.94 -15.98
C ASP A 721 -21.52 59.28 -15.32
N LYS A 722 -20.36 59.32 -14.61
CA LYS A 722 -19.33 60.39 -14.66
C LYS A 722 -18.26 60.36 -13.55
N ASP A 723 -17.01 60.19 -13.99
CA ASP A 723 -15.93 61.22 -13.94
C ASP A 723 -15.36 61.74 -12.58
N LYS A 724 -14.02 61.65 -12.45
CA LYS A 724 -13.04 62.37 -11.59
C LYS A 724 -12.67 61.93 -10.15
N ASP A 725 -11.35 61.79 -9.98
CA ASP A 725 -10.45 62.12 -8.85
C ASP A 725 -11.02 62.44 -7.45
N CYS A 726 -10.47 61.76 -6.43
CA CYS A 726 -9.56 62.44 -5.48
C CYS A 726 -8.69 61.47 -4.64
N ASP A 727 -7.83 62.04 -3.79
CA ASP A 727 -6.62 61.45 -3.22
C ASP A 727 -6.70 61.35 -1.66
N LYS A 728 -6.00 60.38 -1.07
CA LYS A 728 -5.46 60.33 0.33
C LYS A 728 -6.35 60.54 1.60
N ALA A 729 -6.37 59.46 2.41
CA ALA A 729 -5.77 59.38 3.78
C ALA A 729 -6.59 59.59 5.09
N PHE A 730 -5.91 59.17 6.19
CA PHE A 730 -6.11 59.39 7.65
C PHE A 730 -6.90 58.37 8.53
N ASN A 731 -6.10 57.55 9.21
CA ASN A 731 -6.03 57.18 10.65
C ASN A 731 -7.27 56.94 11.54
N GLU A 732 -7.14 55.84 12.30
CA GLU A 732 -7.33 55.68 13.76
C GLU A 732 -8.39 56.48 14.54
N VAL A 733 -9.25 55.76 15.27
CA VAL A 733 -9.72 56.16 16.62
C VAL A 733 -9.64 54.96 17.56
N SER A 734 -9.15 55.18 18.79
CA SER A 734 -9.12 54.19 19.89
C SER A 734 -9.70 54.78 21.18
N ILE A 735 -10.55 54.02 21.88
CA ILE A 735 -10.95 54.15 23.31
C ILE A 735 -11.51 52.77 23.73
N LYS A 736 -11.11 52.02 24.77
CA LYS A 736 -10.77 52.24 26.21
C LYS A 736 -11.96 52.14 27.20
N VAL A 737 -11.60 51.85 28.47
CA VAL A 737 -12.41 51.66 29.72
C VAL A 737 -12.87 50.21 30.00
N SER A 738 -12.79 49.66 31.23
CA SER A 738 -11.57 49.35 32.04
C SER A 738 -11.87 48.60 33.37
N GLY A 739 -11.16 47.50 33.66
CA GLY A 739 -11.06 46.85 34.99
C GLY A 739 -10.15 45.60 34.90
N LYS A 740 -8.97 45.50 35.55
CA LYS A 740 -8.61 45.47 36.99
C LYS A 740 -9.21 44.27 37.75
N ALA A 741 -8.47 43.55 38.61
CA ALA A 741 -7.17 43.86 39.27
C ALA A 741 -6.13 42.71 39.10
N VAL A 742 -4.82 42.98 39.07
CA VAL A 742 -3.85 42.86 40.21
C VAL A 742 -3.96 41.50 40.95
N GLY A 743 -2.91 40.69 41.08
CA GLY A 743 -1.48 40.91 40.77
C GLY A 743 -0.62 39.91 41.54
N ASP A 744 0.70 39.74 41.35
CA ASP A 744 1.70 40.24 40.37
C ASP A 744 2.77 39.10 40.26
N GLY A 745 4.03 39.18 39.78
CA GLY A 745 4.93 40.22 39.27
C GLY A 745 6.38 39.68 39.26
N GLY A 746 7.23 40.07 38.29
CA GLY A 746 8.63 39.62 38.17
C GLY A 746 9.17 39.67 36.72
N ASP A 747 10.26 40.39 36.51
CA ASP A 747 10.90 40.63 35.21
C ASP A 747 11.88 39.49 34.83
N ASP A 748 12.10 39.21 33.54
CA ASP A 748 13.34 39.61 32.83
C ASP A 748 13.42 39.19 31.34
N GLU A 749 14.33 39.88 30.64
CA GLU A 749 14.98 39.62 29.32
C GLU A 749 14.19 39.12 28.09
N PHE A 750 14.30 39.91 27.01
CA PHE A 750 14.12 39.47 25.62
C PHE A 750 15.29 38.57 25.20
N VAL A 751 14.98 37.44 24.54
CA VAL A 751 15.94 36.72 23.68
C VAL A 751 15.28 36.47 22.32
N VAL A 752 16.03 36.71 21.24
CA VAL A 752 15.58 36.51 19.86
C VAL A 752 15.80 35.06 19.43
N ILE A 753 14.69 34.37 19.11
CA ILE A 753 14.61 33.28 18.12
C ILE A 753 13.32 33.50 17.34
#